data_AF-A0A413TNB8-F1
#
_entry.id   AF-A0A413TNB8-F1
#
_cell.length_a   1.000
_cell.length_b   1.000
_cell.length_c   1.000
_cell.angle_alpha   90.00
_cell.angle_beta   90.00
_cell.angle_gamma   90.00
#
_symmetry.space_group_name_H-M   'P 1'
#
loop_
_entity.id
_entity.type
_entity.pdbx_description
1 polymer ?
#
loop_
_entity_poly.entity_id
_entity_poly.type
_entity_poly.pdbx_seq_one_letter_code
_entity_poly.pdbx_strand_id
1 'polypeptide(L)'
;MTRNNIMLKRLGAAAFSVLLVWSMPGTSAFAEGVAEIAVQAQAQASQQADTAENADESGFTADEQTGAEGAEASADEARSDVAPSADEGLAAMLSADGQNAAAVNVDDDDADVQQARDVRVAKAGETVTVSSADELPATIEAGAVVKLAANISLEADQQIETVAGTLDGRGHSIVLNGKALAKSVTGTVQNLGVTGRATMGDYEGALAINCSGTVQMCWSTVALSDGGSWADYGGLVGTLNGGSVINSYVSGSMSGFFAHGLVCRYSSGAMVNNLFTAGDQACGFGNDSSFGTKISTDELKTQASVDKLNTDAPATGFSWSARGGLPVLVSGSAVVVVNKDALKAAIDDASAKVENDYTAESWSKLAEALVSAQDVYANDDAKQAEVNAATKTLTDAIAALEKPKPTEPVARPQNVVRLSSQSDLENKFKPADADAYYVLDNDITIDDSWFFAPMGMLAGTLDGQGHTITFANGGGVKSLMDGVASTGVVQNISFSGELKQATDGKAFGPLGNKVQGAVLNCSTSVTGKGVAGFARTLDGGIVSNCVSTSEGTAGALFATYSAGQLVNTYWGAFLTNKMDAPASALVNSYAVDPADMATDAFADLINANCGANGSSWGIDKSGTPVFGSGNSYQAPEDTAPDDAYTVSFTANDGTSQTVAGHMLEVSPDAVDAYRKLGVFALKGVPATSTIT
;
A
#
# COMPACT_ATOMS: atom_id res chain seq x y z
N MET A 1 -22.65 -52.84 -25.64
CA MET A 1 -21.49 -53.75 -25.58
C MET A 1 -20.25 -52.86 -25.64
N THR A 2 -19.41 -52.71 -24.61
CA THR A 2 -18.31 -53.62 -24.21
C THR A 2 -17.42 -54.02 -25.40
N ARG A 3 -16.07 -53.93 -25.35
CA ARG A 3 -15.14 -53.74 -24.22
C ARG A 3 -13.73 -53.37 -24.73
N ASN A 4 -12.98 -52.65 -23.89
CA ASN A 4 -11.53 -52.69 -23.60
C ASN A 4 -10.45 -53.23 -24.58
N ASN A 5 -9.28 -52.57 -24.50
CA ASN A 5 -7.92 -53.06 -24.17
C ASN A 5 -6.79 -53.05 -25.24
N ILE A 6 -5.56 -52.86 -24.70
CA ILE A 6 -4.20 -53.16 -25.26
C ILE A 6 -3.64 -52.08 -26.22
N MET A 7 -2.44 -51.47 -26.03
CA MET A 7 -1.36 -51.68 -25.06
C MET A 7 -0.89 -50.43 -24.29
N LEU A 8 -0.69 -50.61 -22.99
CA LEU A 8 0.29 -49.90 -22.17
C LEU A 8 1.67 -50.57 -22.33
N LYS A 9 2.76 -49.82 -22.55
CA LYS A 9 4.14 -50.32 -22.33
C LYS A 9 5.17 -49.18 -22.21
N ARG A 10 6.02 -49.31 -21.19
CA ARG A 10 7.20 -48.47 -20.85
C ARG A 10 6.94 -47.08 -20.26
N LEU A 11 6.62 -47.07 -18.98
CA LEU A 11 7.41 -46.34 -17.98
C LEU A 11 7.43 -47.21 -16.71
N GLY A 12 8.60 -47.43 -16.13
CA GLY A 12 8.78 -48.35 -15.02
C GLY A 12 10.12 -48.14 -14.31
N ALA A 13 10.04 -48.12 -12.97
CA ALA A 13 11.10 -47.80 -12.01
C ALA A 13 11.64 -46.35 -12.10
N ALA A 14 11.81 -45.62 -10.99
CA ALA A 14 11.87 -46.06 -9.60
C ALA A 14 10.94 -45.25 -8.66
N ALA A 15 10.26 -45.97 -7.75
CA ALA A 15 9.59 -45.42 -6.57
C ALA A 15 9.63 -46.48 -5.46
N PHE A 16 10.35 -46.20 -4.36
CA PHE A 16 10.52 -46.96 -3.09
C PHE A 16 11.60 -46.15 -2.34
N SER A 17 11.50 -45.62 -1.12
CA SER A 17 10.51 -45.54 -0.03
C SER A 17 10.74 -44.18 0.70
N VAL A 18 9.94 -43.65 1.63
CA VAL A 18 9.35 -44.23 2.83
C VAL A 18 8.06 -43.50 3.21
N LEU A 19 6.99 -44.26 3.47
CA LEU A 19 5.82 -43.80 4.19
C LEU A 19 6.04 -44.06 5.68
N LEU A 20 5.88 -43.06 6.55
CA LEU A 20 5.80 -43.27 8.00
C LEU A 20 4.64 -42.46 8.58
N VAL A 21 3.44 -43.01 8.40
CA VAL A 21 2.19 -42.45 8.92
C VAL A 21 2.16 -42.59 10.44
N TRP A 22 1.96 -41.47 11.13
CA TRP A 22 1.33 -41.47 12.46
C TRP A 22 -0.12 -41.01 12.31
N SER A 23 -1.05 -41.84 12.76
CA SER A 23 -2.48 -41.63 12.61
C SER A 23 -3.05 -40.73 13.70
N MET A 24 -3.78 -39.69 13.32
CA MET A 24 -4.90 -39.15 14.11
C MET A 24 -6.12 -38.93 13.21
N PRO A 25 -7.35 -39.16 13.69
CA PRO A 25 -8.55 -39.16 12.84
C PRO A 25 -9.18 -37.76 12.72
N GLY A 26 -9.29 -37.24 11.50
CA GLY A 26 -10.07 -36.04 11.19
C GLY A 26 -9.81 -35.49 9.79
N THR A 27 -10.88 -35.09 9.10
CA THR A 27 -10.93 -34.33 7.84
C THR A 27 -10.27 -34.93 6.57
N SER A 28 -11.10 -35.61 5.77
CA SER A 28 -10.78 -36.10 4.42
C SER A 28 -11.05 -35.08 3.30
N ALA A 29 -10.81 -33.78 3.53
CA ALA A 29 -11.12 -32.70 2.59
C ALA A 29 -9.88 -32.00 2.00
N PHE A 30 -8.69 -32.24 2.57
CA PHE A 30 -7.47 -31.50 2.21
C PHE A 30 -6.65 -32.12 1.06
N ALA A 31 -7.05 -33.30 0.56
CA ALA A 31 -6.22 -34.10 -0.37
C ALA A 31 -6.64 -34.04 -1.84
N GLU A 32 -7.89 -33.67 -2.15
CA GLU A 32 -8.39 -33.71 -3.54
C GLU A 32 -8.16 -32.38 -4.28
N GLY A 33 -8.33 -31.21 -3.63
CA GLY A 33 -8.16 -29.90 -4.28
C GLY A 33 -6.71 -29.56 -4.67
N VAL A 34 -5.71 -29.97 -3.87
CA VAL A 34 -4.29 -29.68 -4.12
C VAL A 34 -3.76 -30.46 -5.33
N ALA A 35 -4.34 -31.63 -5.63
CA ALA A 35 -3.93 -32.47 -6.74
C ALA A 35 -4.36 -31.92 -8.12
N GLU A 36 -5.53 -31.28 -8.22
CA GLU A 36 -6.00 -30.72 -9.50
C GLU A 36 -5.20 -29.47 -9.91
N ILE A 37 -4.81 -28.62 -8.96
CA ILE A 37 -4.04 -27.39 -9.23
C ILE A 37 -2.61 -27.72 -9.68
N ALA A 38 -1.95 -28.70 -9.04
CA ALA A 38 -0.61 -29.15 -9.44
C ALA A 38 -0.56 -29.71 -10.88
N VAL A 39 -1.63 -30.40 -11.31
CA VAL A 39 -1.74 -30.92 -12.68
C VAL A 39 -1.92 -29.81 -13.72
N GLN A 40 -2.62 -28.71 -13.37
CA GLN A 40 -2.78 -27.56 -14.28
C GLN A 40 -1.48 -26.74 -14.42
N ALA A 41 -0.75 -26.51 -13.34
CA ALA A 41 0.55 -25.82 -13.37
C ALA A 41 1.57 -26.55 -14.28
N GLN A 42 1.60 -27.89 -14.21
CA GLN A 42 2.53 -28.69 -15.01
C GLN A 42 2.16 -28.74 -16.51
N ALA A 43 0.88 -28.54 -16.85
CA ALA A 43 0.43 -28.38 -18.23
C ALA A 43 0.86 -27.03 -18.85
N GLN A 44 0.84 -25.94 -18.08
CA GLN A 44 1.30 -24.62 -18.55
C GLN A 44 2.82 -24.57 -18.76
N ALA A 45 3.61 -25.18 -17.85
CA ALA A 45 5.06 -25.30 -18.02
C ALA A 45 5.45 -26.07 -19.30
N SER A 46 4.61 -27.02 -19.75
CA SER A 46 4.85 -27.78 -20.98
C SER A 46 4.63 -26.96 -22.25
N GLN A 47 3.68 -26.01 -22.25
CA GLN A 47 3.43 -25.14 -23.42
C GLN A 47 4.51 -24.06 -23.61
N GLN A 48 5.16 -23.61 -22.53
CA GLN A 48 6.26 -22.65 -22.63
C GLN A 48 7.56 -23.29 -23.16
N ALA A 49 7.75 -24.60 -23.01
CA ALA A 49 8.90 -25.31 -23.57
C ALA A 49 8.86 -25.39 -25.11
N ASP A 50 7.70 -25.74 -25.69
CA ASP A 50 7.52 -25.88 -27.15
C ASP A 50 7.67 -24.55 -27.92
N THR A 51 7.62 -23.40 -27.24
CA THR A 51 7.75 -22.07 -27.87
C THR A 51 9.23 -21.62 -27.98
N ALA A 52 10.16 -22.28 -27.29
CA ALA A 52 11.58 -21.90 -27.26
C ALA A 52 12.45 -22.58 -28.34
N GLU A 53 11.95 -23.62 -29.02
CA GLU A 53 12.74 -24.44 -29.97
C GLU A 53 12.65 -24.00 -31.44
N ASN A 54 12.01 -22.86 -31.74
CA ASN A 54 11.77 -22.36 -33.12
C ASN A 54 12.38 -20.99 -33.44
N ALA A 55 13.40 -20.55 -32.69
CA ALA A 55 13.99 -19.22 -32.83
C ALA A 55 15.51 -19.23 -33.09
N ASP A 56 15.98 -20.07 -34.01
CA ASP A 56 17.33 -19.96 -34.59
C ASP A 56 17.38 -20.40 -36.06
N GLU A 57 17.18 -19.46 -37.00
CA GLU A 57 17.78 -19.53 -38.34
C GLU A 57 17.70 -18.19 -39.11
N SER A 58 18.86 -17.52 -39.27
CA SER A 58 19.13 -16.41 -40.24
C SER A 58 18.36 -15.07 -40.09
N GLY A 59 18.88 -13.91 -40.52
CA GLY A 59 20.23 -13.60 -40.99
C GLY A 59 20.32 -12.28 -41.79
N PHE A 60 21.20 -11.38 -41.31
CA PHE A 60 21.96 -10.38 -42.10
C PHE A 60 21.32 -9.05 -42.60
N THR A 61 22.17 -8.02 -42.59
CA THR A 61 22.09 -6.67 -43.22
C THR A 61 21.01 -5.66 -42.80
N ALA A 62 21.49 -4.48 -42.38
CA ALA A 62 20.78 -3.21 -42.43
C ALA A 62 21.56 -2.26 -43.36
N ASP A 63 20.86 -1.45 -44.15
CA ASP A 63 21.46 -0.35 -44.92
C ASP A 63 20.47 0.82 -45.12
N GLU A 64 21.03 2.01 -45.35
CA GLU A 64 20.50 3.32 -45.75
C GLU A 64 19.00 3.71 -45.66
N GLN A 65 18.73 4.69 -44.77
CA GLN A 65 18.50 6.13 -45.10
C GLN A 65 17.12 6.67 -45.60
N THR A 66 16.89 7.95 -45.23
CA THR A 66 15.81 8.90 -45.65
C THR A 66 14.39 8.67 -45.10
N GLY A 67 13.60 9.71 -44.72
CA GLY A 67 13.92 11.14 -44.52
C GLY A 67 12.69 12.07 -44.59
N ALA A 68 12.69 13.15 -43.77
CA ALA A 68 11.87 14.39 -43.89
C ALA A 68 10.31 14.25 -43.71
N GLU A 69 9.52 15.28 -43.37
CA GLU A 69 9.75 16.74 -43.17
C GLU A 69 8.59 17.42 -42.38
N GLY A 70 8.77 18.68 -41.94
CA GLY A 70 7.70 19.60 -41.48
C GLY A 70 7.28 19.44 -39.99
N ALA A 71 7.63 20.27 -39.01
CA ALA A 71 8.01 21.68 -38.93
C ALA A 71 6.91 22.71 -39.29
N GLU A 72 6.39 23.41 -38.29
CA GLU A 72 6.17 24.87 -38.28
C GLU A 72 6.33 25.41 -36.84
N ALA A 73 6.67 26.69 -36.71
CA ALA A 73 6.98 27.36 -35.44
C ALA A 73 6.50 28.82 -35.47
N SER A 74 6.20 29.41 -34.31
CA SER A 74 6.20 30.88 -34.17
C SER A 74 6.51 31.33 -32.74
N ALA A 75 7.50 32.21 -32.61
CA ALA A 75 7.68 33.15 -31.51
C ALA A 75 6.64 34.32 -31.64
N ASP A 76 6.58 35.40 -30.85
CA ASP A 76 7.37 35.95 -29.72
C ASP A 76 6.48 37.01 -29.01
N GLU A 77 7.00 37.61 -27.92
CA GLU A 77 6.88 39.04 -27.49
C GLU A 77 6.60 39.28 -25.99
N ALA A 78 7.47 40.14 -25.44
CA ALA A 78 7.50 40.87 -24.17
C ALA A 78 6.19 41.64 -23.82
N ARG A 79 5.89 42.25 -22.64
CA ARG A 79 6.53 42.67 -21.34
C ARG A 79 5.35 43.13 -20.41
N SER A 80 5.44 43.52 -19.13
CA SER A 80 6.42 43.52 -18.01
C SER A 80 5.68 43.88 -16.70
N ASP A 81 6.33 43.76 -15.52
CA ASP A 81 6.52 44.88 -14.55
C ASP A 81 7.00 44.45 -13.14
N VAL A 82 8.06 45.12 -12.69
CA VAL A 82 8.44 45.59 -11.32
C VAL A 82 8.16 44.70 -10.06
N ALA A 83 9.24 44.47 -9.29
CA ALA A 83 9.32 43.73 -8.01
C ALA A 83 9.28 44.68 -6.77
N PRO A 84 9.76 44.34 -5.54
CA PRO A 84 10.08 43.04 -4.89
C PRO A 84 9.56 42.88 -3.42
N SER A 85 9.75 41.72 -2.78
CA SER A 85 10.33 41.62 -1.41
C SER A 85 10.49 40.18 -0.87
N ALA A 86 11.49 40.03 0.02
CA ALA A 86 11.72 38.99 1.05
C ALA A 86 12.33 37.60 0.68
N ASP A 87 13.58 37.45 1.14
CA ASP A 87 14.28 36.27 1.66
C ASP A 87 14.58 35.03 0.79
N GLU A 88 15.74 35.12 0.15
CA GLU A 88 16.84 34.12 0.21
C GLU A 88 17.10 33.68 1.68
N GLY A 89 17.66 32.52 2.03
CA GLY A 89 18.34 31.49 1.24
C GLY A 89 19.68 31.12 1.89
N LEU A 90 20.07 29.84 1.90
CA LEU A 90 21.50 29.47 2.04
C LEU A 90 21.77 28.05 1.51
N ALA A 91 22.31 27.97 0.29
CA ALA A 91 22.95 26.77 -0.23
C ALA A 91 24.06 27.15 -1.23
N ALA A 92 25.10 26.31 -1.25
CA ALA A 92 26.26 26.33 -2.15
C ALA A 92 27.26 27.49 -2.02
N MET A 93 28.54 27.12 -1.85
CA MET A 93 29.55 27.46 -2.86
C MET A 93 30.74 26.49 -2.83
N LEU A 94 30.91 25.75 -3.94
CA LEU A 94 32.16 25.15 -4.37
C LEU A 94 32.64 25.96 -5.58
N SER A 95 33.90 26.38 -5.61
CA SER A 95 34.61 26.84 -6.82
C SER A 95 36.12 26.89 -6.54
N ALA A 96 36.93 26.72 -7.58
CA ALA A 96 38.37 26.48 -7.50
C ALA A 96 39.17 27.42 -8.41
N ASP A 97 40.39 27.77 -7.98
CA ASP A 97 41.64 27.97 -8.75
C ASP A 97 42.75 28.34 -7.74
N GLY A 98 44.06 28.33 -7.99
CA GLY A 98 44.82 28.01 -9.21
C GLY A 98 46.20 28.70 -9.19
N GLN A 99 47.29 27.94 -8.99
CA GLN A 99 48.71 28.31 -9.22
C GLN A 99 49.36 29.49 -8.44
N ASN A 100 50.43 29.24 -7.67
CA ASN A 100 51.84 29.42 -8.10
C ASN A 100 52.82 29.17 -6.91
N ALA A 101 54.10 28.89 -7.20
CA ALA A 101 55.11 28.48 -6.23
C ALA A 101 56.04 29.62 -5.75
N ALA A 102 56.49 29.53 -4.50
CA ALA A 102 57.81 29.99 -4.02
C ALA A 102 58.09 29.43 -2.62
N ALA A 103 59.34 29.02 -2.35
CA ALA A 103 59.78 28.58 -1.02
C ALA A 103 60.67 29.64 -0.36
N VAL A 104 60.38 30.01 0.91
CA VAL A 104 61.37 30.59 1.84
C VAL A 104 61.10 30.12 3.28
N ASN A 105 62.17 29.65 3.90
CA ASN A 105 62.38 29.08 5.23
C ASN A 105 62.09 29.99 6.45
N VAL A 106 61.81 29.33 7.61
CA VAL A 106 62.29 29.64 9.01
C VAL A 106 61.71 30.92 9.66
N ASP A 107 61.45 31.07 10.97
CA ASP A 107 61.80 30.35 12.23
C ASP A 107 60.59 29.57 12.83
N ASP A 108 60.68 28.43 13.53
CA ASP A 108 61.37 28.01 14.79
C ASP A 108 60.64 28.41 16.10
N ASP A 109 60.77 27.58 17.15
CA ASP A 109 60.07 27.60 18.46
C ASP A 109 58.56 27.25 18.49
N ASP A 110 58.20 25.95 18.45
CA ASP A 110 57.54 25.24 19.59
C ASP A 110 57.53 23.70 19.38
N ALA A 111 58.68 23.13 19.03
CA ALA A 111 58.85 21.69 18.85
C ALA A 111 59.43 21.03 20.11
N ASP A 112 58.55 20.48 20.98
CA ASP A 112 58.73 19.19 21.67
C ASP A 112 57.77 19.03 22.88
N VAL A 113 56.54 18.50 22.68
CA VAL A 113 56.05 17.21 23.27
C VAL A 113 54.80 16.73 22.50
N GLN A 114 54.91 16.53 21.19
CA GLN A 114 53.98 15.66 20.45
C GLN A 114 54.79 14.64 19.64
N GLN A 115 55.27 13.64 20.39
CA GLN A 115 55.93 12.47 19.82
C GLN A 115 55.01 11.87 18.76
N ALA A 116 55.48 11.86 17.52
CA ALA A 116 54.75 11.30 16.39
C ALA A 116 54.45 9.82 16.65
N ARG A 117 53.22 9.55 17.12
CA ARG A 117 52.67 8.21 17.13
C ARG A 117 52.34 7.88 15.68
N ASP A 118 53.09 6.95 15.09
CA ASP A 118 52.76 6.40 13.77
C ASP A 118 51.28 6.01 13.77
N VAL A 119 50.45 6.74 13.01
CA VAL A 119 49.01 6.51 12.97
C VAL A 119 48.78 5.20 12.23
N ARG A 120 48.73 4.10 12.99
CA ARG A 120 48.62 2.74 12.45
C ARG A 120 47.32 2.60 11.65
N VAL A 121 47.44 2.15 10.41
CA VAL A 121 46.33 1.88 9.50
C VAL A 121 46.38 0.41 9.11
N ALA A 122 45.28 -0.33 9.28
CA ALA A 122 45.11 -1.64 8.70
C ALA A 122 44.59 -1.48 7.26
N LYS A 123 45.35 -1.98 6.29
CA LYS A 123 45.10 -1.81 4.84
C LYS A 123 44.16 -2.87 4.29
N ALA A 124 43.48 -2.53 3.20
CA ALA A 124 42.58 -3.44 2.50
C ALA A 124 43.24 -4.81 2.20
N GLY A 125 42.59 -5.91 2.62
CA GLY A 125 43.10 -7.27 2.48
C GLY A 125 44.01 -7.75 3.63
N GLU A 126 44.43 -6.89 4.55
CA GLU A 126 45.20 -7.31 5.72
C GLU A 126 44.33 -7.98 6.78
N THR A 127 44.90 -8.97 7.48
CA THR A 127 44.34 -9.47 8.75
C THR A 127 45.34 -9.21 9.87
N VAL A 128 45.05 -8.22 10.71
CA VAL A 128 45.89 -7.81 11.85
C VAL A 128 45.34 -8.45 13.11
N THR A 129 46.22 -9.00 13.96
CA THR A 129 45.84 -9.47 15.30
C THR A 129 46.44 -8.54 16.34
N VAL A 130 45.63 -8.03 17.27
CA VAL A 130 46.01 -7.02 18.27
C VAL A 130 45.79 -7.55 19.68
N SER A 131 46.74 -7.26 20.56
CA SER A 131 46.81 -7.74 21.95
C SER A 131 47.06 -6.63 22.97
N SER A 132 47.43 -5.43 22.50
CA SER A 132 47.70 -4.24 23.30
C SER A 132 47.09 -2.99 22.68
N ALA A 133 47.02 -1.89 23.44
CA ALA A 133 46.43 -0.64 22.96
C ALA A 133 47.26 0.03 21.86
N ASP A 134 48.59 -0.05 21.94
CA ASP A 134 49.47 0.50 20.90
C ASP A 134 49.35 -0.26 19.57
N GLU A 135 48.96 -1.53 19.60
CA GLU A 135 48.72 -2.36 18.40
C GLU A 135 47.40 -2.03 17.68
N LEU A 136 46.45 -1.36 18.34
CA LEU A 136 45.15 -1.05 17.77
C LEU A 136 45.27 0.08 16.72
N PRO A 137 44.96 -0.16 15.44
CA PRO A 137 45.04 0.87 14.41
C PRO A 137 43.96 1.93 14.59
N ALA A 138 44.31 3.19 14.30
CA ALA A 138 43.37 4.31 14.31
C ALA A 138 42.44 4.28 13.08
N THR A 139 42.85 3.64 11.98
CA THR A 139 42.03 3.48 10.77
C THR A 139 42.04 2.03 10.30
N ILE A 140 40.85 1.47 10.04
CA ILE A 140 40.66 0.14 9.48
C ILE A 140 39.98 0.32 8.12
N GLU A 141 40.75 0.18 7.04
CA GLU A 141 40.25 0.38 5.67
C GLU A 141 39.26 -0.71 5.24
N ALA A 142 38.43 -0.40 4.24
CA ALA A 142 37.47 -1.37 3.69
C ALA A 142 38.19 -2.64 3.21
N GLY A 143 37.68 -3.81 3.62
CA GLY A 143 38.31 -5.11 3.35
C GLY A 143 39.51 -5.46 4.24
N ALA A 144 39.92 -4.61 5.18
CA ALA A 144 40.85 -4.98 6.26
C ALA A 144 40.10 -5.70 7.40
N VAL A 145 40.80 -6.56 8.15
CA VAL A 145 40.24 -7.27 9.31
C VAL A 145 41.17 -7.16 10.52
N VAL A 146 40.73 -6.51 11.60
CA VAL A 146 41.44 -6.43 12.88
C VAL A 146 40.78 -7.38 13.88
N LYS A 147 41.57 -8.23 14.52
CA LYS A 147 41.11 -9.27 15.46
C LYS A 147 41.75 -9.08 16.82
N LEU A 148 40.97 -9.02 17.88
CA LEU A 148 41.52 -9.03 19.23
C LEU A 148 42.02 -10.44 19.61
N ALA A 149 43.11 -10.47 20.39
CA ALA A 149 43.65 -11.66 21.04
C ALA A 149 43.71 -11.54 22.58
N ALA A 150 43.40 -10.37 23.11
CA ALA A 150 43.32 -10.07 24.53
C ALA A 150 42.30 -8.95 24.78
N ASN A 151 41.92 -8.75 26.04
CA ASN A 151 41.25 -7.52 26.45
C ASN A 151 42.26 -6.37 26.43
N ILE A 152 41.87 -5.23 25.89
CA ILE A 152 42.73 -4.06 25.69
C ILE A 152 42.22 -2.91 26.56
N SER A 153 43.12 -2.12 27.14
CA SER A 153 42.75 -0.88 27.85
C SER A 153 43.29 0.32 27.09
N LEU A 154 42.43 1.22 26.65
CA LEU A 154 42.85 2.43 25.92
C LEU A 154 43.47 3.44 26.87
N GLU A 155 44.52 4.11 26.39
CA GLU A 155 45.05 5.29 27.06
C GLU A 155 44.06 6.46 26.99
N ALA A 156 44.30 7.49 27.80
CA ALA A 156 43.52 8.72 27.72
C ALA A 156 43.58 9.29 26.30
N ASP A 157 42.45 9.84 25.83
CA ASP A 157 42.28 10.41 24.49
C ASP A 157 42.42 9.47 23.28
N GLN A 158 42.81 8.20 23.47
CA GLN A 158 42.93 7.22 22.38
C GLN A 158 41.56 6.80 21.83
N GLN A 159 41.40 6.88 20.50
CA GLN A 159 40.16 6.61 19.79
C GLN A 159 40.46 6.12 18.36
N ILE A 160 39.59 5.29 17.79
CA ILE A 160 39.64 4.89 16.38
C ILE A 160 38.96 5.97 15.53
N GLU A 161 39.63 6.48 14.51
CA GLU A 161 39.08 7.47 13.58
C GLU A 161 38.02 6.84 12.66
N THR A 162 38.27 5.67 12.07
CA THR A 162 37.31 5.01 11.17
C THR A 162 37.46 3.48 11.12
N VAL A 163 36.33 2.79 11.20
CA VAL A 163 36.18 1.36 10.91
C VAL A 163 35.36 1.18 9.63
N ALA A 164 36.04 1.04 8.49
CA ALA A 164 35.44 0.70 7.19
C ALA A 164 35.62 -0.79 6.83
N GLY A 165 36.62 -1.46 7.41
CA GLY A 165 36.77 -2.92 7.39
C GLY A 165 36.03 -3.59 8.56
N THR A 166 36.58 -4.70 9.05
CA THR A 166 36.03 -5.44 10.19
C THR A 166 36.91 -5.28 11.43
N LEU A 167 36.31 -4.88 12.56
CA LEU A 167 36.88 -5.01 13.90
C LEU A 167 36.17 -6.13 14.65
N ASP A 168 36.87 -7.26 14.85
CA ASP A 168 36.35 -8.44 15.52
C ASP A 168 36.96 -8.59 16.92
N GLY A 169 36.13 -8.36 17.95
CA GLY A 169 36.51 -8.51 19.34
C GLY A 169 36.75 -9.96 19.76
N ARG A 170 36.21 -10.95 19.03
CA ARG A 170 36.34 -12.39 19.33
C ARG A 170 35.98 -12.78 20.78
N GLY A 171 35.04 -12.05 21.39
CA GLY A 171 34.66 -12.23 22.80
C GLY A 171 35.55 -11.49 23.81
N HIS A 172 36.52 -10.70 23.36
CA HIS A 172 37.29 -9.78 24.19
C HIS A 172 36.60 -8.42 24.34
N SER A 173 37.08 -7.62 25.29
CA SER A 173 36.60 -6.27 25.57
C SER A 173 37.69 -5.21 25.47
N ILE A 174 37.32 -4.00 25.04
CA ILE A 174 38.13 -2.79 25.15
C ILE A 174 37.67 -1.96 26.35
N VAL A 175 38.59 -1.52 27.21
CA VAL A 175 38.33 -0.58 28.31
C VAL A 175 38.50 0.84 27.79
N LEU A 176 37.43 1.63 27.84
CA LEU A 176 37.41 3.04 27.46
C LEU A 176 37.89 3.94 28.61
N ASN A 177 38.60 5.00 28.24
CA ASN A 177 39.21 5.96 29.16
C ASN A 177 38.94 7.41 28.70
N GLY A 178 37.66 7.79 28.65
CA GLY A 178 37.22 9.17 28.43
C GLY A 178 36.39 9.40 27.17
N LYS A 179 36.62 8.66 26.07
CA LYS A 179 35.93 8.84 24.78
C LYS A 179 35.26 7.56 24.29
N ALA A 180 34.36 7.70 23.31
CA ALA A 180 33.84 6.60 22.49
C ALA A 180 34.96 5.82 21.77
N LEU A 181 34.77 4.52 21.51
CA LEU A 181 35.75 3.67 20.84
C LEU A 181 36.11 4.17 19.43
N ALA A 182 35.12 4.51 18.61
CA ALA A 182 35.31 4.95 17.23
C ALA A 182 34.49 6.20 16.86
N LYS A 183 35.02 7.07 15.99
CA LYS A 183 34.25 8.21 15.45
C LYS A 183 33.30 7.80 14.32
N SER A 184 33.70 6.85 13.48
CA SER A 184 32.93 6.40 12.32
C SER A 184 33.03 4.88 12.13
N VAL A 185 31.88 4.23 11.96
CA VAL A 185 31.75 2.81 11.60
C VAL A 185 30.92 2.69 10.33
N THR A 186 31.59 2.43 9.21
CA THR A 186 30.96 2.16 7.90
C THR A 186 31.09 0.68 7.49
N GLY A 187 32.01 -0.05 8.12
CA GLY A 187 32.23 -1.49 7.97
C GLY A 187 31.51 -2.31 9.03
N THR A 188 32.21 -3.21 9.73
CA THR A 188 31.63 -4.07 10.78
C THR A 188 32.42 -3.99 12.08
N VAL A 189 31.72 -3.82 13.20
CA VAL A 189 32.24 -4.08 14.55
C VAL A 189 31.47 -5.27 15.11
N GLN A 190 32.17 -6.35 15.46
CA GLN A 190 31.52 -7.59 15.91
C GLN A 190 32.19 -8.25 17.11
N ASN A 191 31.40 -9.04 17.86
CA ASN A 191 31.86 -9.89 18.95
C ASN A 191 32.65 -9.13 20.05
N LEU A 192 32.34 -7.85 20.27
CA LEU A 192 33.19 -6.92 21.00
C LEU A 192 32.49 -6.28 22.20
N GLY A 193 33.16 -6.30 23.35
CA GLY A 193 32.74 -5.55 24.52
C GLY A 193 33.40 -4.19 24.64
N VAL A 194 32.69 -3.20 25.15
CA VAL A 194 33.28 -1.98 25.72
C VAL A 194 32.96 -1.85 27.22
N THR A 195 33.96 -1.46 27.99
CA THR A 195 33.91 -1.34 29.45
C THR A 195 34.64 -0.07 29.91
N GLY A 196 34.77 0.19 31.21
CA GLY A 196 35.47 1.39 31.71
C GLY A 196 34.56 2.60 31.82
N ARG A 197 35.03 3.79 31.43
CA ARG A 197 34.27 5.05 31.53
C ARG A 197 34.50 5.96 30.33
N ALA A 198 33.48 6.70 29.93
CA ALA A 198 33.61 7.73 28.90
C ALA A 198 32.61 8.88 29.13
N THR A 199 33.05 10.09 28.78
CA THR A 199 32.21 11.29 28.75
C THR A 199 31.73 11.46 27.31
N MET A 200 30.41 11.52 27.10
CA MET A 200 29.80 11.63 25.78
C MET A 200 29.48 13.08 25.44
N GLY A 201 29.82 13.49 24.22
CA GLY A 201 29.26 14.67 23.57
C GLY A 201 27.91 14.41 22.89
N ASP A 202 27.37 15.44 22.25
CA ASP A 202 26.10 15.34 21.51
C ASP A 202 26.17 14.31 20.38
N TYR A 203 25.17 13.44 20.33
CA TYR A 203 25.03 12.35 19.37
C TYR A 203 26.23 11.40 19.35
N GLU A 204 26.88 11.17 20.50
CA GLU A 204 27.91 10.15 20.67
C GLU A 204 27.36 8.84 21.28
N GLY A 205 28.15 7.76 21.21
CA GLY A 205 27.86 6.50 21.87
C GLY A 205 29.11 5.64 22.07
N ALA A 206 29.07 4.71 23.03
CA ALA A 206 30.26 4.03 23.54
C ALA A 206 31.13 3.31 22.48
N LEU A 207 30.51 2.69 21.47
CA LEU A 207 31.20 2.02 20.37
C LEU A 207 31.47 2.97 19.19
N ALA A 208 30.50 3.80 18.82
CA ALA A 208 30.57 4.64 17.63
C ALA A 208 29.85 5.97 17.82
N ILE A 209 30.47 7.08 17.39
CA ILE A 209 29.76 8.36 17.22
C ILE A 209 28.83 8.28 16.01
N ASN A 210 29.33 7.88 14.84
CA ASN A 210 28.55 7.70 13.62
C ASN A 210 28.61 6.25 13.14
N CYS A 211 27.46 5.69 12.76
CA CYS A 211 27.36 4.35 12.21
C CYS A 211 26.47 4.32 10.95
N SER A 212 27.04 3.88 9.83
CA SER A 212 26.31 3.42 8.63
C SER A 212 26.65 1.97 8.26
N GLY A 213 27.57 1.35 9.00
CA GLY A 213 27.91 -0.06 8.91
C GLY A 213 27.12 -0.92 9.90
N THR A 214 27.72 -2.04 10.34
CA THR A 214 27.09 -3.02 11.24
C THR A 214 27.80 -3.06 12.59
N VAL A 215 27.03 -2.99 13.68
CA VAL A 215 27.43 -3.33 15.06
C VAL A 215 26.64 -4.57 15.46
N GLN A 216 27.33 -5.70 15.69
CA GLN A 216 26.65 -6.99 15.93
C GLN A 216 27.32 -7.84 17.01
N MET A 217 26.52 -8.54 17.83
CA MET A 217 27.06 -9.37 18.93
C MET A 217 27.98 -8.57 19.86
N CYS A 218 27.63 -7.30 20.14
CA CYS A 218 28.45 -6.39 20.92
C CYS A 218 27.80 -6.08 22.28
N TRP A 219 28.60 -5.61 23.24
CA TRP A 219 28.05 -5.18 24.53
C TRP A 219 28.76 -3.98 25.13
N SER A 220 28.03 -3.21 25.96
CA SER A 220 28.58 -2.09 26.72
C SER A 220 28.26 -2.24 28.21
N THR A 221 29.30 -2.24 29.04
CA THR A 221 29.19 -2.05 30.50
C THR A 221 29.90 -0.76 30.94
N VAL A 222 30.02 0.21 30.04
CA VAL A 222 30.72 1.47 30.26
C VAL A 222 29.92 2.36 31.23
N ALA A 223 30.61 3.03 32.16
CA ALA A 223 30.02 4.15 32.89
C ALA A 223 30.03 5.40 31.98
N LEU A 224 28.87 5.78 31.48
CA LEU A 224 28.68 6.91 30.57
C LEU A 224 28.11 8.13 31.32
N SER A 225 28.62 9.30 30.99
CA SER A 225 28.10 10.58 31.49
C SER A 225 28.16 11.67 30.42
N ASP A 226 27.31 12.69 30.54
CA ASP A 226 27.39 13.93 29.77
C ASP A 226 28.45 14.91 30.32
N GLY A 227 29.14 14.57 31.42
CA GLY A 227 30.05 15.49 32.12
C GLY A 227 29.37 16.77 32.65
N GLY A 228 28.03 16.81 32.71
CA GLY A 228 27.24 18.02 32.99
C GLY A 228 27.00 18.94 31.79
N SER A 229 27.31 18.51 30.56
CA SER A 229 27.08 19.31 29.35
C SER A 229 25.66 19.23 28.79
N TRP A 230 24.77 18.42 29.39
CA TRP A 230 23.41 18.15 28.91
C TRP A 230 23.35 17.47 27.53
N ALA A 231 24.39 16.73 27.16
CA ALA A 231 24.48 16.09 25.85
C ALA A 231 23.42 14.99 25.64
N ASP A 232 22.91 14.89 24.41
CA ASP A 232 22.11 13.75 23.93
C ASP A 232 23.06 12.58 23.56
N TYR A 233 22.95 11.39 24.18
CA TYR A 233 23.87 10.28 23.85
C TYR A 233 23.30 8.86 23.97
N GLY A 234 23.96 7.90 23.30
CA GLY A 234 23.52 6.50 23.16
C GLY A 234 24.42 5.49 23.87
N GLY A 235 23.84 4.38 24.35
CA GLY A 235 24.55 3.33 25.08
C GLY A 235 25.56 2.52 24.23
N LEU A 236 25.34 2.42 22.92
CA LEU A 236 26.25 1.80 21.94
C LEU A 236 26.66 2.78 20.85
N VAL A 237 25.69 3.44 20.21
CA VAL A 237 25.91 4.25 19.01
C VAL A 237 25.29 5.63 19.21
N GLY A 238 25.98 6.66 18.74
CA GLY A 238 25.44 8.01 18.63
C GLY A 238 24.39 8.11 17.54
N THR A 239 24.82 8.37 16.31
CA THR A 239 23.97 8.46 15.12
C THR A 239 24.00 7.17 14.30
N LEU A 240 22.84 6.57 14.03
CA LEU A 240 22.66 5.43 13.12
C LEU A 240 21.97 5.89 11.82
N ASN A 241 22.65 5.75 10.68
CA ASN A 241 22.15 6.16 9.38
C ASN A 241 22.57 5.17 8.27
N GLY A 242 21.65 4.31 7.86
CA GLY A 242 21.85 3.23 6.87
C GLY A 242 22.48 1.97 7.43
N GLY A 243 22.81 1.95 8.73
CA GLY A 243 23.55 0.87 9.39
C GLY A 243 22.67 -0.16 10.11
N SER A 244 23.30 -0.97 10.97
CA SER A 244 22.61 -1.97 11.79
C SER A 244 23.21 -2.05 13.20
N VAL A 245 22.35 -2.17 14.22
CA VAL A 245 22.72 -2.53 15.59
C VAL A 245 21.91 -3.75 15.98
N ILE A 246 22.54 -4.92 16.05
CA ILE A 246 21.83 -6.20 16.22
C ILE A 246 22.44 -7.08 17.31
N ASN A 247 21.60 -7.89 17.96
CA ASN A 247 22.02 -8.94 18.90
C ASN A 247 22.97 -8.45 20.01
N SER A 248 22.79 -7.19 20.44
CA SER A 248 23.73 -6.46 21.29
C SER A 248 23.07 -5.98 22.58
N TYR A 249 23.84 -5.74 23.65
CA TYR A 249 23.28 -5.28 24.92
C TYR A 249 24.02 -4.14 25.61
N VAL A 250 23.29 -3.37 26.43
CA VAL A 250 23.85 -2.33 27.32
C VAL A 250 23.46 -2.60 28.76
N SER A 251 24.46 -2.70 29.64
CA SER A 251 24.28 -2.84 31.08
C SER A 251 25.17 -1.90 31.91
N GLY A 252 25.74 -0.89 31.26
CA GLY A 252 26.51 0.18 31.92
C GLY A 252 25.61 1.18 32.65
N SER A 253 26.19 1.96 33.57
CA SER A 253 25.48 3.09 34.18
C SER A 253 25.52 4.30 33.27
N MET A 254 24.41 5.02 33.15
CA MET A 254 24.30 6.25 32.35
C MET A 254 23.80 7.40 33.23
N SER A 255 24.40 8.59 33.11
CA SER A 255 24.00 9.80 33.84
C SER A 255 23.90 11.03 32.95
N GLY A 256 22.86 11.83 33.13
CA GLY A 256 22.49 12.96 32.27
C GLY A 256 20.98 12.96 32.05
N PHE A 257 20.43 14.03 31.47
CA PHE A 257 18.99 14.11 31.19
C PHE A 257 18.57 13.37 29.91
N PHE A 258 19.48 13.17 28.96
CA PHE A 258 19.17 12.64 27.62
C PHE A 258 20.02 11.42 27.26
N ALA A 259 19.91 10.39 28.11
CA ALA A 259 20.61 9.13 27.95
C ALA A 259 19.70 8.07 27.31
N HIS A 260 20.12 7.50 26.16
CA HIS A 260 19.34 6.52 25.39
C HIS A 260 20.03 5.16 25.35
N GLY A 261 19.27 4.08 25.57
CA GLY A 261 19.81 2.77 25.92
C GLY A 261 20.64 2.08 24.84
N LEU A 262 20.44 2.38 23.55
CA LEU A 262 21.18 1.77 22.45
C LEU A 262 21.74 2.81 21.47
N VAL A 263 20.84 3.62 20.89
CA VAL A 263 21.15 4.63 19.87
C VAL A 263 20.70 6.01 20.35
N CYS A 264 21.45 7.08 20.08
CA CYS A 264 20.95 8.44 20.34
C CYS A 264 19.98 8.89 19.23
N ARG A 265 20.47 8.91 17.99
CA ARG A 265 19.76 9.44 16.82
C ARG A 265 19.65 8.39 15.72
N TYR A 266 18.44 7.92 15.46
CA TYR A 266 18.13 7.03 14.35
C TYR A 266 17.63 7.83 13.14
N SER A 267 18.18 7.54 11.97
CA SER A 267 17.72 8.08 10.68
C SER A 267 17.21 6.98 9.76
N SER A 268 17.94 5.87 9.66
CA SER A 268 17.57 4.67 8.91
C SER A 268 18.49 3.51 9.32
N GLY A 269 18.03 2.27 9.16
CA GLY A 269 18.82 1.07 9.45
C GLY A 269 18.01 -0.06 10.05
N ALA A 270 18.68 -1.01 10.68
CA ALA A 270 18.05 -2.09 11.44
C ALA A 270 18.47 -2.05 12.92
N MET A 271 17.50 -2.20 13.83
CA MET A 271 17.75 -2.38 15.26
C MET A 271 16.95 -3.60 15.73
N VAL A 272 17.63 -4.72 15.98
CA VAL A 272 16.95 -6.03 16.17
C VAL A 272 17.61 -6.82 17.29
N ASN A 273 16.79 -7.50 18.10
CA ASN A 273 17.25 -8.44 19.14
C ASN A 273 18.23 -7.83 20.17
N ASN A 274 18.06 -6.54 20.46
CA ASN A 274 18.88 -5.80 21.43
C ASN A 274 18.20 -5.70 22.82
N LEU A 275 19.01 -5.60 23.88
CA LEU A 275 18.56 -5.45 25.27
C LEU A 275 19.30 -4.31 25.97
N PHE A 276 18.63 -3.57 26.85
CA PHE A 276 19.30 -2.50 27.62
C PHE A 276 18.75 -2.35 29.04
N THR A 277 19.60 -1.96 30.00
CA THR A 277 19.21 -1.78 31.41
C THR A 277 19.31 -0.33 31.92
N ALA A 278 19.81 0.59 31.10
CA ALA A 278 20.00 2.00 31.43
C ALA A 278 19.65 2.89 30.23
N GLY A 279 19.35 4.17 30.48
CA GLY A 279 18.77 5.08 29.50
C GLY A 279 17.25 4.94 29.39
N ASP A 280 16.56 5.98 28.91
CA ASP A 280 15.11 6.08 29.02
C ASP A 280 14.34 5.26 27.98
N GLN A 281 14.82 5.27 26.74
CA GLN A 281 14.25 4.58 25.57
C GLN A 281 15.36 3.86 24.79
N ALA A 282 14.99 2.96 23.87
CA ALA A 282 15.96 2.27 22.99
C ALA A 282 16.70 3.28 22.08
N CYS A 283 15.95 4.22 21.52
CA CYS A 283 16.46 5.34 20.74
C CYS A 283 15.87 6.68 21.23
N GLY A 284 16.64 7.77 21.13
CA GLY A 284 16.16 9.12 21.47
C GLY A 284 15.29 9.72 20.36
N PHE A 285 15.85 9.83 19.16
CA PHE A 285 15.16 10.37 17.99
C PHE A 285 14.82 9.24 17.00
N GLY A 286 13.56 9.14 16.57
CA GLY A 286 13.08 8.09 15.64
C GLY A 286 12.64 6.79 16.31
N ASN A 287 12.11 6.84 17.53
CA ASN A 287 11.80 5.67 18.37
C ASN A 287 10.75 4.70 17.79
N ASP A 288 11.07 3.41 17.80
CA ASP A 288 10.14 2.29 17.60
C ASP A 288 10.34 1.28 18.76
N SER A 289 9.23 0.80 19.33
CA SER A 289 9.23 -0.19 20.42
C SER A 289 9.94 -1.51 20.10
N SER A 290 10.14 -1.83 18.82
CA SER A 290 10.81 -3.06 18.35
C SER A 290 12.35 -2.98 18.40
N PHE A 291 12.94 -1.78 18.48
CA PHE A 291 14.39 -1.57 18.36
C PHE A 291 15.23 -2.20 19.47
N GLY A 292 14.63 -2.44 20.65
CA GLY A 292 15.25 -3.16 21.75
C GLY A 292 14.39 -3.13 23.01
N THR A 293 14.58 -4.12 23.88
CA THR A 293 13.78 -4.25 25.11
C THR A 293 14.51 -3.68 26.32
N LYS A 294 13.88 -2.75 27.03
CA LYS A 294 14.35 -2.28 28.35
C LYS A 294 14.05 -3.34 29.40
N ILE A 295 15.08 -3.83 30.09
CA ILE A 295 14.96 -4.87 31.12
C ILE A 295 15.81 -4.53 32.35
N SER A 296 15.54 -5.16 33.49
CA SER A 296 16.39 -5.04 34.67
C SER A 296 17.74 -5.77 34.49
N THR A 297 18.74 -5.37 35.29
CA THR A 297 20.05 -6.04 35.32
C THR A 297 19.96 -7.51 35.77
N ASP A 298 18.91 -7.91 36.48
CA ASP A 298 18.69 -9.30 36.87
C ASP A 298 18.00 -10.12 35.77
N GLU A 299 17.03 -9.54 35.05
CA GLU A 299 16.44 -10.15 33.85
C GLU A 299 17.49 -10.38 32.76
N LEU A 300 18.44 -9.45 32.58
CA LEU A 300 19.53 -9.59 31.60
C LEU A 300 20.42 -10.82 31.86
N LYS A 301 20.51 -11.32 33.10
CA LYS A 301 21.27 -12.52 33.48
C LYS A 301 20.52 -13.83 33.19
N THR A 302 19.26 -13.77 32.78
CA THR A 302 18.42 -14.96 32.55
C THR A 302 18.72 -15.62 31.21
N GLN A 303 18.34 -16.90 31.09
CA GLN A 303 18.41 -17.63 29.82
C GLN A 303 17.52 -16.97 28.75
N ALA A 304 16.34 -16.43 29.10
CA ALA A 304 15.46 -15.76 28.16
C ALA A 304 16.13 -14.54 27.47
N SER A 305 16.96 -13.78 28.20
CA SER A 305 17.75 -12.70 27.61
C SER A 305 18.84 -13.21 26.68
N VAL A 306 19.46 -14.36 27.00
CA VAL A 306 20.43 -15.04 26.12
C VAL A 306 19.75 -15.60 24.86
N ASP A 307 18.56 -16.15 24.97
CA ASP A 307 17.76 -16.66 23.85
C ASP A 307 17.34 -15.51 22.93
N LYS A 308 16.89 -14.38 23.50
CA LYS A 308 16.58 -13.16 22.74
C LYS A 308 17.81 -12.60 22.03
N LEU A 309 18.96 -12.53 22.70
CA LEU A 309 20.22 -12.07 22.09
C LEU A 309 20.78 -13.07 21.05
N ASN A 310 20.39 -14.34 21.08
CA ASN A 310 20.74 -15.34 20.07
C ASN A 310 19.72 -15.48 18.93
N THR A 311 18.57 -14.80 19.02
CA THR A 311 17.54 -14.82 17.96
C THR A 311 18.12 -14.19 16.70
N ASP A 312 18.04 -14.85 15.54
CA ASP A 312 18.66 -14.41 14.27
C ASP A 312 20.17 -14.09 14.36
N ALA A 313 20.91 -14.71 15.29
CA ALA A 313 22.32 -14.37 15.52
C ALA A 313 23.16 -14.48 14.22
N PRO A 314 23.92 -13.44 13.86
CA PRO A 314 24.76 -13.46 12.66
C PRO A 314 25.86 -14.52 12.78
N ALA A 315 26.27 -15.08 11.64
CA ALA A 315 27.23 -16.19 11.55
C ALA A 315 28.69 -15.78 11.84
N THR A 316 28.95 -15.15 12.98
CA THR A 316 30.26 -14.63 13.39
C THR A 316 31.18 -15.70 14.01
N GLY A 317 30.65 -16.89 14.30
CA GLY A 317 31.34 -17.96 15.03
C GLY A 317 31.23 -17.85 16.57
N PHE A 318 30.34 -16.98 17.06
CA PHE A 318 30.06 -16.78 18.48
C PHE A 318 28.54 -16.84 18.76
N SER A 319 28.19 -17.24 19.97
CA SER A 319 26.83 -17.14 20.51
C SER A 319 26.86 -16.63 21.95
N TRP A 320 25.75 -16.06 22.41
CA TRP A 320 25.57 -15.65 23.80
C TRP A 320 25.32 -16.87 24.70
N SER A 321 25.82 -16.82 25.93
CA SER A 321 25.71 -17.90 26.91
C SER A 321 25.47 -17.35 28.32
N ALA A 322 24.56 -17.99 29.07
CA ALA A 322 24.37 -17.70 30.48
C ALA A 322 25.43 -18.44 31.32
N ARG A 323 26.28 -17.69 32.04
CA ARG A 323 27.31 -18.25 32.94
C ARG A 323 27.16 -17.79 34.40
N GLY A 324 25.91 -17.59 34.85
CA GLY A 324 25.61 -17.11 36.21
C GLY A 324 25.90 -15.63 36.44
N GLY A 325 26.08 -14.86 35.36
CA GLY A 325 26.30 -13.42 35.34
C GLY A 325 25.64 -12.80 34.10
N LEU A 326 26.15 -11.66 33.65
CA LEU A 326 25.72 -11.07 32.37
C LEU A 326 25.98 -12.04 31.19
N PRO A 327 25.26 -11.92 30.06
CA PRO A 327 25.49 -12.71 28.87
C PRO A 327 26.95 -12.60 28.41
N VAL A 328 27.59 -13.74 28.13
CA VAL A 328 28.96 -13.79 27.61
C VAL A 328 29.00 -14.49 26.26
N LEU A 329 29.83 -13.99 25.35
CA LEU A 329 30.08 -14.69 24.09
C LEU A 329 30.92 -15.95 24.33
N VAL A 330 30.55 -17.02 23.65
CA VAL A 330 31.30 -18.28 23.59
C VAL A 330 31.62 -18.62 22.15
N SER A 331 32.86 -19.01 21.90
CA SER A 331 33.28 -19.52 20.59
C SER A 331 33.07 -21.03 20.55
N GLY A 332 32.41 -21.54 19.50
CA GLY A 332 32.21 -22.98 19.33
C GLY A 332 31.40 -23.33 18.10
N SER A 333 31.88 -24.32 17.35
CA SER A 333 31.23 -24.91 16.16
C SER A 333 30.01 -25.78 16.53
N ALA A 334 29.04 -25.21 17.24
CA ALA A 334 27.71 -25.79 17.31
C ALA A 334 26.98 -25.52 15.99
N VAL A 335 26.17 -26.47 15.53
CA VAL A 335 25.23 -26.26 14.42
C VAL A 335 24.39 -25.03 14.77
N VAL A 336 24.35 -24.03 13.89
CA VAL A 336 23.37 -22.94 13.99
C VAL A 336 22.00 -23.59 13.84
N VAL A 337 21.30 -23.80 14.96
CA VAL A 337 19.93 -24.31 14.95
C VAL A 337 19.09 -23.21 14.34
N VAL A 338 18.66 -23.44 13.11
CA VAL A 338 17.85 -22.47 12.35
C VAL A 338 16.50 -22.38 13.04
N ASN A 339 16.19 -21.19 13.57
CA ASN A 339 14.93 -20.93 14.24
C ASN A 339 13.83 -20.81 13.17
N LYS A 340 12.84 -21.70 13.25
CA LYS A 340 11.68 -21.72 12.35
C LYS A 340 10.36 -21.37 13.06
N ASP A 341 10.41 -20.84 14.28
CA ASP A 341 9.21 -20.58 15.10
C ASP A 341 8.35 -19.47 14.48
N ALA A 342 8.96 -18.41 13.97
CA ALA A 342 8.27 -17.34 13.26
C ALA A 342 7.64 -17.83 11.95
N LEU A 343 8.37 -18.66 11.19
CA LEU A 343 7.84 -19.30 9.97
C LEU A 343 6.67 -20.23 10.29
N LYS A 344 6.76 -21.01 11.38
CA LYS A 344 5.68 -21.87 11.85
C LYS A 344 4.43 -21.07 12.25
N ALA A 345 4.61 -19.98 12.99
CA ALA A 345 3.52 -19.10 13.39
C ALA A 345 2.83 -18.45 12.17
N ALA A 346 3.61 -18.02 11.16
CA ALA A 346 3.06 -17.49 9.91
C ALA A 346 2.31 -18.57 9.10
N ILE A 347 2.84 -19.80 9.03
CA ILE A 347 2.17 -20.95 8.40
C ILE A 347 0.86 -21.28 9.11
N ASP A 348 0.85 -21.25 10.45
CA ASP A 348 -0.35 -21.52 11.25
C ASP A 348 -1.41 -20.43 11.07
N ASP A 349 -1.02 -19.15 11.04
CA ASP A 349 -1.95 -18.04 10.79
C ASP A 349 -2.52 -18.04 9.37
N ALA A 350 -1.68 -18.34 8.37
CA ALA A 350 -2.13 -18.52 6.98
C ALA A 350 -3.08 -19.72 6.84
N SER A 351 -2.76 -20.85 7.48
CA SER A 351 -3.60 -22.06 7.45
C SER A 351 -4.90 -21.92 8.25
N ALA A 352 -5.01 -20.91 9.12
CA ALA A 352 -6.21 -20.56 9.85
C ALA A 352 -7.13 -19.58 9.10
N LYS A 353 -6.69 -18.99 7.98
CA LYS A 353 -7.54 -18.17 7.11
C LYS A 353 -8.54 -19.05 6.34
N VAL A 354 -9.68 -18.48 5.97
CA VAL A 354 -10.72 -19.17 5.20
C VAL A 354 -10.80 -18.56 3.80
N GLU A 355 -10.61 -19.39 2.76
CA GLU A 355 -10.57 -18.96 1.35
C GLU A 355 -11.74 -18.05 0.94
N ASN A 356 -12.96 -18.45 1.32
CA ASN A 356 -14.19 -17.75 0.98
C ASN A 356 -14.34 -16.35 1.63
N ASP A 357 -13.50 -16.00 2.61
CA ASP A 357 -13.49 -14.68 3.24
C ASP A 357 -12.68 -13.64 2.43
N TYR A 358 -12.00 -14.06 1.36
CA TYR A 358 -11.03 -13.26 0.60
C TYR A 358 -11.27 -13.29 -0.92
N THR A 359 -10.66 -12.35 -1.64
CA THR A 359 -10.67 -12.34 -3.11
C THR A 359 -9.78 -13.44 -3.67
N ALA A 360 -10.22 -14.11 -4.74
CA ALA A 360 -9.46 -15.20 -5.37
C ALA A 360 -8.03 -14.77 -5.78
N GLU A 361 -7.82 -13.51 -6.18
CA GLU A 361 -6.51 -12.98 -6.55
C GLU A 361 -5.58 -12.85 -5.33
N SER A 362 -6.06 -12.32 -4.20
CA SER A 362 -5.24 -12.20 -2.98
C SER A 362 -5.02 -13.56 -2.32
N TRP A 363 -6.02 -14.45 -2.40
CA TRP A 363 -5.91 -15.82 -1.93
C TRP A 363 -4.88 -16.65 -2.72
N SER A 364 -4.83 -16.56 -4.06
CA SER A 364 -3.82 -17.27 -4.86
C SER A 364 -2.40 -16.90 -4.42
N LYS A 365 -2.15 -15.61 -4.20
CA LYS A 365 -0.85 -15.10 -3.72
C LYS A 365 -0.51 -15.62 -2.33
N LEU A 366 -1.49 -15.74 -1.42
CA LEU A 366 -1.31 -16.40 -0.12
C LEU A 366 -0.99 -17.89 -0.29
N ALA A 367 -1.72 -18.62 -1.13
CA ALA A 367 -1.55 -20.05 -1.33
C ALA A 367 -0.15 -20.38 -1.88
N GLU A 368 0.33 -19.63 -2.88
CA GLU A 368 1.68 -19.74 -3.43
C GLU A 368 2.78 -19.46 -2.37
N ALA A 369 2.59 -18.40 -1.57
CA ALA A 369 3.49 -18.06 -0.47
C ALA A 369 3.48 -19.12 0.65
N LEU A 370 2.32 -19.72 0.95
CA LEU A 370 2.14 -20.74 1.98
C LEU A 370 2.82 -22.05 1.60
N VAL A 371 2.70 -22.51 0.35
CA VAL A 371 3.43 -23.68 -0.15
C VAL A 371 4.94 -23.45 -0.05
N SER A 372 5.41 -22.30 -0.54
CA SER A 372 6.83 -21.91 -0.49
C SER A 372 7.37 -21.86 0.96
N ALA A 373 6.56 -21.37 1.89
CA ALA A 373 6.87 -21.35 3.32
C ALA A 373 6.91 -22.75 3.94
N GLN A 374 5.99 -23.63 3.58
CA GLN A 374 5.95 -25.02 4.05
C GLN A 374 7.17 -25.81 3.56
N ASP A 375 7.61 -25.61 2.32
CA ASP A 375 8.82 -26.25 1.77
C ASP A 375 10.08 -25.82 2.54
N VAL A 376 10.24 -24.51 2.79
CA VAL A 376 11.36 -23.98 3.60
C VAL A 376 11.25 -24.43 5.06
N TYR A 377 10.04 -24.61 5.59
CA TYR A 377 9.82 -25.14 6.93
C TYR A 377 10.24 -26.62 7.04
N ALA A 378 9.93 -27.44 6.02
CA ALA A 378 10.27 -28.86 5.96
C ALA A 378 11.74 -29.15 5.61
N ASN A 379 12.47 -28.22 5.00
CA ASN A 379 13.87 -28.40 4.61
C ASN A 379 14.83 -28.28 5.82
N ASP A 380 15.35 -29.40 6.32
CA ASP A 380 16.30 -29.45 7.45
C ASP A 380 17.61 -28.66 7.21
N ASP A 381 18.03 -28.51 5.94
CA ASP A 381 19.24 -27.76 5.55
C ASP A 381 18.98 -26.26 5.25
N ALA A 382 17.73 -25.78 5.41
CA ALA A 382 17.35 -24.40 5.15
C ALA A 382 18.13 -23.41 6.04
N LYS A 383 18.70 -22.36 5.45
CA LYS A 383 19.44 -21.32 6.17
C LYS A 383 18.49 -20.33 6.86
N GLN A 384 18.93 -19.68 7.93
CA GLN A 384 18.12 -18.64 8.60
C GLN A 384 17.66 -17.53 7.65
N ALA A 385 18.49 -17.13 6.69
CA ALA A 385 18.11 -16.15 5.67
C ALA A 385 16.97 -16.64 4.75
N GLU A 386 16.93 -17.93 4.43
CA GLU A 386 15.87 -18.55 3.61
C GLU A 386 14.57 -18.64 4.42
N VAL A 387 14.66 -19.04 5.70
CA VAL A 387 13.53 -19.06 6.64
C VAL A 387 12.97 -17.66 6.89
N ASN A 388 13.82 -16.64 7.05
CA ASN A 388 13.38 -15.26 7.28
C ASN A 388 12.78 -14.65 6.01
N ALA A 389 13.32 -14.95 4.82
CA ALA A 389 12.72 -14.57 3.55
C ALA A 389 11.33 -15.20 3.37
N ALA A 390 11.20 -16.52 3.57
CA ALA A 390 9.93 -17.22 3.49
C ALA A 390 8.90 -16.70 4.52
N THR A 391 9.35 -16.41 5.75
CA THR A 391 8.51 -15.80 6.79
C THR A 391 8.00 -14.45 6.32
N LYS A 392 8.89 -13.58 5.82
CA LYS A 392 8.51 -12.25 5.34
C LYS A 392 7.51 -12.33 4.18
N THR A 393 7.81 -13.14 3.16
CA THR A 393 6.93 -13.34 1.99
C THR A 393 5.54 -13.83 2.41
N LEU A 394 5.45 -14.77 3.35
CA LEU A 394 4.17 -15.24 3.85
C LEU A 394 3.44 -14.16 4.67
N THR A 395 4.12 -13.42 5.55
CA THR A 395 3.49 -12.32 6.31
C THR A 395 3.06 -11.16 5.43
N ASP A 396 3.82 -10.84 4.37
CA ASP A 396 3.44 -9.84 3.37
C ASP A 396 2.17 -10.29 2.62
N ALA A 397 2.09 -11.57 2.23
CA ALA A 397 0.92 -12.14 1.56
C ALA A 397 -0.32 -12.18 2.46
N ILE A 398 -0.17 -12.51 3.75
CA ILE A 398 -1.25 -12.42 4.76
C ILE A 398 -1.73 -10.97 4.89
N ALA A 399 -0.81 -9.99 4.93
CA ALA A 399 -1.16 -8.57 5.05
C ALA A 399 -1.79 -8.00 3.76
N ALA A 400 -1.51 -8.60 2.60
CA ALA A 400 -2.08 -8.25 1.30
C ALA A 400 -3.40 -8.98 0.97
N LEU A 401 -3.97 -9.73 1.92
CA LEU A 401 -5.28 -10.35 1.76
C LEU A 401 -6.40 -9.31 1.70
N GLU A 402 -7.16 -9.32 0.61
CA GLU A 402 -8.31 -8.44 0.41
C GLU A 402 -9.61 -9.21 0.60
N LYS A 403 -10.57 -8.65 1.36
CA LYS A 403 -11.92 -9.22 1.45
C LYS A 403 -12.71 -8.93 0.16
N PRO A 404 -13.62 -9.81 -0.28
CA PRO A 404 -14.53 -9.50 -1.37
C PRO A 404 -15.40 -8.31 -0.97
N LYS A 405 -15.58 -7.36 -1.89
CA LYS A 405 -16.46 -6.22 -1.67
C LYS A 405 -17.91 -6.72 -1.68
N PRO A 406 -18.77 -6.30 -0.73
CA PRO A 406 -20.14 -6.78 -0.67
C PRO A 406 -20.91 -6.41 -1.94
N THR A 407 -21.79 -7.31 -2.39
CA THR A 407 -22.72 -7.10 -3.52
C THR A 407 -24.17 -6.88 -3.06
N GLU A 408 -24.45 -7.06 -1.77
CA GLU A 408 -25.75 -6.84 -1.14
C GLU A 408 -25.57 -5.99 0.14
N PRO A 409 -26.55 -5.15 0.52
CA PRO A 409 -26.50 -4.34 1.73
C PRO A 409 -26.13 -5.14 2.99
N VAL A 410 -25.17 -4.62 3.75
CA VAL A 410 -24.64 -5.26 4.95
C VAL A 410 -25.55 -5.05 6.16
N ALA A 411 -25.48 -5.97 7.12
CA ALA A 411 -26.30 -5.93 8.31
C ALA A 411 -25.83 -4.84 9.29
N ARG A 412 -26.79 -4.07 9.83
CA ARG A 412 -26.53 -2.99 10.79
C ARG A 412 -26.01 -3.53 12.15
N PRO A 413 -24.88 -3.02 12.68
CA PRO A 413 -24.38 -3.36 14.02
C PRO A 413 -25.19 -2.69 15.14
N GLN A 414 -24.93 -3.06 16.39
CA GLN A 414 -25.60 -2.46 17.56
C GLN A 414 -25.19 -0.99 17.81
N ASN A 415 -23.92 -0.66 17.58
CA ASN A 415 -23.38 0.69 17.76
C ASN A 415 -23.41 1.42 16.42
N VAL A 416 -24.19 2.50 16.32
CA VAL A 416 -24.34 3.30 15.09
C VAL A 416 -24.33 4.80 15.39
N VAL A 417 -23.85 5.60 14.44
CA VAL A 417 -23.92 7.06 14.48
C VAL A 417 -25.17 7.51 13.71
N ARG A 418 -26.14 8.08 14.43
CA ARG A 418 -27.43 8.49 13.86
C ARG A 418 -27.36 9.92 13.30
N LEU A 419 -27.79 10.06 12.05
CA LEU A 419 -27.80 11.29 11.27
C LEU A 419 -29.26 11.63 10.93
N SER A 420 -29.73 12.79 11.39
CA SER A 420 -31.15 13.17 11.34
C SER A 420 -31.40 14.55 10.72
N SER A 421 -30.33 15.26 10.37
CA SER A 421 -30.34 16.67 9.94
C SER A 421 -29.05 17.05 9.20
N GLN A 422 -29.05 18.19 8.49
CA GLN A 422 -27.84 18.74 7.87
C GLN A 422 -26.70 18.96 8.89
N SER A 423 -27.03 19.49 10.08
CA SER A 423 -26.05 19.70 11.15
C SER A 423 -25.42 18.41 11.67
N ASP A 424 -26.08 17.25 11.53
CA ASP A 424 -25.47 15.96 11.84
C ASP A 424 -24.43 15.55 10.77
N LEU A 425 -24.67 15.89 9.50
CA LEU A 425 -23.68 15.69 8.43
C LEU A 425 -22.44 16.56 8.68
N GLU A 426 -22.59 17.79 9.16
CA GLU A 426 -21.45 18.67 9.48
C GLU A 426 -20.66 18.21 10.71
N ASN A 427 -21.35 17.80 11.78
CA ASN A 427 -20.74 17.65 13.11
C ASN A 427 -20.47 16.18 13.53
N LYS A 428 -21.15 15.20 12.92
CA LYS A 428 -21.05 13.77 13.29
C LYS A 428 -20.50 12.88 12.18
N PHE A 429 -20.81 13.18 10.92
CA PHE A 429 -20.34 12.38 9.79
C PHE A 429 -18.84 12.62 9.54
N LYS A 430 -18.02 11.58 9.74
CA LYS A 430 -16.56 11.61 9.59
C LYS A 430 -16.16 10.51 8.62
N PRO A 431 -16.15 10.75 7.30
CA PRO A 431 -16.04 9.68 6.31
C PRO A 431 -14.77 8.83 6.48
N ALA A 432 -13.65 9.41 6.90
CA ALA A 432 -12.39 8.69 7.12
C ALA A 432 -12.38 7.73 8.34
N ASP A 433 -13.45 7.68 9.15
CA ASP A 433 -13.58 6.73 10.25
C ASP A 433 -14.01 5.35 9.72
N ALA A 434 -13.10 4.37 9.77
CA ALA A 434 -13.32 3.03 9.22
C ALA A 434 -14.22 2.14 10.10
N ASP A 435 -14.30 2.42 11.40
CA ASP A 435 -15.11 1.66 12.36
C ASP A 435 -16.55 2.20 12.46
N ALA A 436 -16.82 3.36 11.86
CA ALA A 436 -18.12 4.02 11.96
C ALA A 436 -19.18 3.41 11.02
N TYR A 437 -20.37 3.16 11.59
CA TYR A 437 -21.58 2.84 10.84
C TYR A 437 -22.59 3.98 11.02
N TYR A 438 -22.79 4.77 9.96
CA TYR A 438 -23.71 5.89 9.91
C TYR A 438 -25.10 5.44 9.46
N VAL A 439 -26.14 5.96 10.09
CA VAL A 439 -27.54 5.63 9.81
C VAL A 439 -28.33 6.92 9.63
N LEU A 440 -29.05 7.07 8.51
CA LEU A 440 -30.03 8.13 8.34
C LEU A 440 -31.32 7.78 9.07
N ASP A 441 -31.85 8.76 9.81
CA ASP A 441 -33.11 8.67 10.56
C ASP A 441 -34.28 9.40 9.86
N ASN A 442 -33.96 10.28 8.92
CA ASN A 442 -34.88 11.08 8.11
C ASN A 442 -34.25 11.33 6.73
N ASP A 443 -35.04 11.82 5.78
CA ASP A 443 -34.51 12.52 4.61
C ASP A 443 -33.80 13.80 5.07
N ILE A 444 -32.65 14.11 4.46
CA ILE A 444 -31.82 15.26 4.81
C ILE A 444 -31.71 16.19 3.60
N THR A 445 -32.33 17.36 3.69
CA THR A 445 -32.10 18.45 2.75
C THR A 445 -30.89 19.26 3.16
N ILE A 446 -29.99 19.53 2.21
CA ILE A 446 -28.85 20.43 2.34
C ILE A 446 -29.21 21.72 1.60
N ASP A 447 -29.70 22.74 2.33
CA ASP A 447 -30.15 24.02 1.79
C ASP A 447 -29.22 25.20 2.15
N ASP A 448 -28.33 25.05 3.13
CA ASP A 448 -27.37 26.09 3.47
C ASP A 448 -26.34 26.31 2.35
N SER A 449 -26.22 27.57 1.91
CA SER A 449 -25.23 28.03 0.95
C SER A 449 -23.78 27.87 1.44
N TRP A 450 -23.60 27.76 2.76
CA TRP A 450 -22.31 27.59 3.45
C TRP A 450 -22.08 26.17 3.99
N PHE A 451 -22.87 25.18 3.57
CA PHE A 451 -22.62 23.78 3.93
C PHE A 451 -21.23 23.33 3.45
N PHE A 452 -20.33 23.05 4.40
CA PHE A 452 -19.03 22.45 4.14
C PHE A 452 -19.12 20.94 4.36
N ALA A 453 -19.10 20.18 3.26
CA ALA A 453 -19.08 18.74 3.31
C ALA A 453 -17.83 18.21 4.07
N PRO A 454 -17.96 17.17 4.91
CA PRO A 454 -16.82 16.57 5.59
C PRO A 454 -15.75 16.06 4.61
N MET A 455 -14.49 16.38 4.91
CA MET A 455 -13.35 15.96 4.10
C MET A 455 -13.01 14.48 4.33
N GLY A 456 -12.58 13.79 3.28
CA GLY A 456 -12.14 12.40 3.30
C GLY A 456 -13.01 11.47 2.46
N MET A 457 -12.43 10.33 2.10
CA MET A 457 -13.17 9.22 1.49
C MET A 457 -13.85 8.39 2.59
N LEU A 458 -15.06 7.90 2.33
CA LEU A 458 -15.80 7.04 3.26
C LEU A 458 -15.08 5.70 3.42
N ALA A 459 -14.59 5.40 4.62
CA ALA A 459 -13.94 4.14 4.98
C ALA A 459 -14.87 3.19 5.75
N GLY A 460 -15.83 3.73 6.51
CA GLY A 460 -16.89 2.98 7.19
C GLY A 460 -18.14 2.77 6.34
N THR A 461 -19.31 2.57 6.98
CA THR A 461 -20.60 2.37 6.30
C THR A 461 -21.52 3.59 6.42
N LEU A 462 -22.18 3.99 5.34
CA LEU A 462 -23.28 4.97 5.32
C LEU A 462 -24.56 4.28 4.82
N ASP A 463 -25.51 4.09 5.73
CA ASP A 463 -26.79 3.42 5.48
C ASP A 463 -27.95 4.43 5.50
N GLY A 464 -28.59 4.64 4.36
CA GLY A 464 -29.73 5.54 4.24
C GLY A 464 -31.02 4.97 4.82
N GLN A 465 -31.15 3.67 5.03
CA GLN A 465 -32.43 3.00 5.35
C GLN A 465 -33.61 3.31 4.40
N GLY A 466 -33.34 3.79 3.19
CA GLY A 466 -34.31 4.26 2.21
C GLY A 466 -34.47 5.79 2.15
N HIS A 467 -33.77 6.53 3.00
CA HIS A 467 -33.83 7.99 3.02
C HIS A 467 -33.05 8.65 1.89
N THR A 468 -33.41 9.90 1.61
CA THR A 468 -32.82 10.74 0.56
C THR A 468 -31.95 11.85 1.14
N ILE A 469 -30.77 12.09 0.55
CA ILE A 469 -30.00 13.32 0.72
C ILE A 469 -30.25 14.22 -0.50
N THR A 470 -30.82 15.40 -0.26
CA THR A 470 -31.24 16.35 -1.30
C THR A 470 -30.34 17.59 -1.28
N PHE A 471 -29.64 17.88 -2.38
CA PHE A 471 -28.84 19.09 -2.56
C PHE A 471 -29.73 20.23 -3.08
N ALA A 472 -30.18 21.09 -2.16
CA ALA A 472 -31.12 22.19 -2.44
C ALA A 472 -30.47 23.59 -2.40
N ASN A 473 -29.18 23.69 -2.05
CA ASN A 473 -28.47 24.97 -1.90
C ASN A 473 -28.02 25.63 -3.23
N GLY A 474 -28.74 25.39 -4.33
CA GLY A 474 -28.50 26.00 -5.65
C GLY A 474 -27.12 25.73 -6.23
N GLY A 475 -26.61 24.50 -6.08
CA GLY A 475 -25.22 24.19 -6.36
C GLY A 475 -24.28 25.00 -5.47
N GLY A 476 -24.39 24.84 -4.15
CA GLY A 476 -23.39 25.28 -3.17
C GLY A 476 -22.33 24.20 -2.93
N VAL A 477 -22.76 22.93 -2.82
CA VAL A 477 -21.89 21.78 -2.55
C VAL A 477 -21.33 21.17 -3.84
N LYS A 478 -20.09 20.67 -3.78
CA LYS A 478 -19.51 19.78 -4.82
C LYS A 478 -19.96 18.33 -4.61
N SER A 479 -19.75 17.76 -3.43
CA SER A 479 -20.08 16.37 -3.08
C SER A 479 -20.27 16.23 -1.57
N LEU A 480 -20.89 15.16 -1.10
CA LEU A 480 -21.06 14.86 0.33
C LEU A 480 -19.76 14.38 1.00
N MET A 481 -18.87 13.78 0.20
CA MET A 481 -17.59 13.20 0.61
C MET A 481 -16.60 13.24 -0.57
N ASP A 482 -15.31 12.93 -0.36
CA ASP A 482 -14.31 12.93 -1.42
C ASP A 482 -14.28 11.66 -2.28
N GLY A 483 -14.90 10.57 -1.80
CA GLY A 483 -14.93 9.26 -2.43
C GLY A 483 -15.46 8.18 -1.50
N VAL A 484 -15.49 6.93 -1.97
CA VAL A 484 -15.70 5.72 -1.16
C VAL A 484 -14.41 4.91 -1.21
N ALA A 485 -13.73 4.73 -0.07
CA ALA A 485 -12.50 3.96 0.04
C ALA A 485 -12.76 2.45 -0.12
N SER A 486 -11.71 1.63 -0.27
CA SER A 486 -11.84 0.18 -0.55
C SER A 486 -12.65 -0.60 0.49
N THR A 487 -12.66 -0.16 1.75
CA THR A 487 -13.47 -0.71 2.85
C THR A 487 -14.87 -0.10 2.97
N GLY A 488 -15.10 1.05 2.32
CA GLY A 488 -16.30 1.85 2.51
C GLY A 488 -17.53 1.24 1.85
N VAL A 489 -18.68 1.39 2.51
CA VAL A 489 -19.98 0.93 1.99
C VAL A 489 -20.98 2.08 2.04
N VAL A 490 -21.57 2.42 0.90
CA VAL A 490 -22.75 3.29 0.82
C VAL A 490 -23.94 2.41 0.48
N GLN A 491 -25.03 2.45 1.27
CA GLN A 491 -26.19 1.60 1.02
C GLN A 491 -27.53 2.24 1.30
N ASN A 492 -28.59 1.72 0.66
CA ASN A 492 -29.99 2.06 0.93
C ASN A 492 -30.29 3.58 0.90
N ILE A 493 -29.68 4.33 -0.02
CA ILE A 493 -29.69 5.79 0.02
C ILE A 493 -29.93 6.40 -1.37
N SER A 494 -30.74 7.45 -1.41
CA SER A 494 -31.01 8.24 -2.61
C SER A 494 -30.26 9.57 -2.56
N PHE A 495 -29.70 10.02 -3.70
CA PHE A 495 -29.10 11.35 -3.84
C PHE A 495 -29.84 12.16 -4.92
N SER A 496 -30.28 13.38 -4.60
CA SER A 496 -31.08 14.20 -5.53
C SER A 496 -30.71 15.68 -5.46
N GLY A 497 -31.16 16.49 -6.43
CA GLY A 497 -30.94 17.94 -6.45
C GLY A 497 -29.72 18.40 -7.25
N GLU A 498 -29.41 19.70 -7.18
CA GLU A 498 -28.40 20.34 -8.04
C GLU A 498 -27.04 20.49 -7.34
N LEU A 499 -25.99 19.98 -7.98
CA LEU A 499 -24.61 20.08 -7.49
C LEU A 499 -23.77 21.11 -8.29
N LYS A 500 -22.85 21.80 -7.61
CA LYS A 500 -22.04 22.87 -8.21
C LYS A 500 -20.93 22.32 -9.10
N GLN A 501 -20.77 22.84 -10.33
CA GLN A 501 -19.55 22.60 -11.11
C GLN A 501 -18.31 22.93 -10.26
N ALA A 502 -17.42 21.95 -10.11
CA ALA A 502 -16.19 22.10 -9.37
C ALA A 502 -15.23 23.11 -10.02
N THR A 503 -14.55 23.90 -9.20
CA THR A 503 -13.59 24.93 -9.63
C THR A 503 -12.37 24.36 -10.36
N ASP A 504 -12.07 23.07 -10.17
CA ASP A 504 -11.02 22.33 -10.89
C ASP A 504 -11.42 21.98 -12.35
N GLY A 505 -12.66 22.27 -12.75
CA GLY A 505 -13.23 21.95 -14.06
C GLY A 505 -13.46 20.45 -14.31
N LYS A 506 -13.15 19.59 -13.34
CA LYS A 506 -13.23 18.13 -13.47
C LYS A 506 -14.62 17.65 -13.03
N ALA A 507 -15.02 16.49 -13.55
CA ALA A 507 -16.30 15.88 -13.17
C ALA A 507 -16.32 15.47 -11.68
N PHE A 508 -17.48 15.17 -11.11
CA PHE A 508 -17.66 14.63 -9.75
C PHE A 508 -19.12 14.20 -9.59
N GLY A 509 -19.45 13.47 -8.53
CA GLY A 509 -20.84 13.15 -8.16
C GLY A 509 -21.10 13.35 -6.68
N PRO A 510 -22.29 12.98 -6.15
CA PRO A 510 -22.62 13.10 -4.73
C PRO A 510 -21.63 12.35 -3.83
N LEU A 511 -21.07 11.24 -4.30
CA LEU A 511 -20.04 10.45 -3.60
C LEU A 511 -18.61 10.94 -3.89
N GLY A 512 -18.43 12.07 -4.60
CA GLY A 512 -17.13 12.70 -4.83
C GLY A 512 -16.38 12.19 -6.06
N ASN A 513 -15.10 11.86 -5.86
CA ASN A 513 -14.13 11.68 -6.94
C ASN A 513 -13.93 10.21 -7.36
N LYS A 514 -13.96 9.26 -6.42
CA LYS A 514 -13.65 7.84 -6.68
C LYS A 514 -14.55 6.91 -5.88
N VAL A 515 -14.99 5.81 -6.49
CA VAL A 515 -15.59 4.67 -5.80
C VAL A 515 -14.64 3.47 -5.89
N GLN A 516 -14.02 3.14 -4.77
CA GLN A 516 -13.14 1.98 -4.58
C GLN A 516 -13.81 0.91 -3.71
N GLY A 517 -14.78 1.29 -2.87
CA GLY A 517 -15.56 0.37 -2.03
C GLY A 517 -16.85 -0.11 -2.70
N ALA A 518 -17.91 -0.24 -1.92
CA ALA A 518 -19.22 -0.73 -2.38
C ALA A 518 -20.30 0.38 -2.34
N VAL A 519 -21.15 0.42 -3.37
CA VAL A 519 -22.36 1.27 -3.45
C VAL A 519 -23.55 0.37 -3.77
N LEU A 520 -24.46 0.18 -2.81
CA LEU A 520 -25.36 -0.97 -2.76
C LEU A 520 -26.81 -0.56 -2.53
N ASN A 521 -27.70 -0.91 -3.45
CA ASN A 521 -29.12 -0.57 -3.31
C ASN A 521 -29.30 0.95 -3.14
N CYS A 522 -28.74 1.75 -4.06
CA CYS A 522 -28.72 3.21 -4.01
C CYS A 522 -29.35 3.83 -5.26
N SER A 523 -29.93 5.03 -5.13
CA SER A 523 -30.43 5.81 -6.27
C SER A 523 -29.71 7.15 -6.44
N THR A 524 -29.75 7.70 -7.64
CA THR A 524 -29.30 9.08 -7.89
C THR A 524 -30.10 9.76 -9.01
N SER A 525 -30.54 10.99 -8.73
CA SER A 525 -31.25 11.89 -9.66
C SER A 525 -30.63 13.29 -9.66
N VAL A 526 -29.35 13.39 -9.31
CA VAL A 526 -28.64 14.67 -9.24
C VAL A 526 -28.48 15.33 -10.60
N THR A 527 -28.46 16.67 -10.62
CA THR A 527 -28.27 17.49 -11.83
C THR A 527 -27.06 18.42 -11.68
N GLY A 528 -26.60 18.99 -12.79
CA GLY A 528 -25.59 20.04 -12.81
C GLY A 528 -24.47 19.86 -13.84
N LYS A 529 -23.71 20.92 -14.07
CA LYS A 529 -22.64 20.93 -15.07
C LYS A 529 -21.38 20.25 -14.55
N GLY A 530 -20.91 19.23 -15.27
CA GLY A 530 -19.79 18.40 -14.83
C GLY A 530 -20.18 17.36 -13.76
N VAL A 531 -21.46 17.23 -13.44
CA VAL A 531 -21.96 16.24 -12.47
C VAL A 531 -22.07 14.88 -13.14
N ALA A 532 -21.73 13.83 -12.40
CA ALA A 532 -22.00 12.44 -12.73
C ALA A 532 -22.84 11.80 -11.61
N GLY A 533 -23.65 10.79 -11.95
CA GLY A 533 -24.68 10.24 -11.06
C GLY A 533 -24.17 9.82 -9.67
N PHE A 534 -23.08 9.06 -9.59
CA PHE A 534 -22.52 8.59 -8.32
C PHE A 534 -21.20 9.30 -7.98
N ALA A 535 -20.19 9.21 -8.85
CA ALA A 535 -18.89 9.84 -8.66
C ALA A 535 -18.18 10.10 -10.01
N ARG A 536 -17.00 10.74 -9.99
CA ARG A 536 -16.17 10.92 -11.20
C ARG A 536 -15.68 9.58 -11.76
N THR A 537 -15.14 8.68 -10.92
CA THR A 537 -14.46 7.45 -11.39
C THR A 537 -14.91 6.21 -10.60
N LEU A 538 -15.21 5.11 -11.30
CA LEU A 538 -15.24 3.77 -10.71
C LEU A 538 -13.83 3.17 -10.76
N ASP A 539 -13.25 2.87 -9.60
CA ASP A 539 -11.82 2.62 -9.40
C ASP A 539 -11.58 1.39 -8.51
N GLY A 540 -12.04 0.23 -8.96
CA GLY A 540 -11.91 -1.07 -8.28
C GLY A 540 -13.08 -1.43 -7.35
N GLY A 541 -14.08 -0.54 -7.26
CA GLY A 541 -15.29 -0.74 -6.46
C GLY A 541 -16.37 -1.60 -7.11
N ILE A 542 -17.41 -1.89 -6.33
CA ILE A 542 -18.65 -2.54 -6.78
C ILE A 542 -19.81 -1.55 -6.66
N VAL A 543 -20.63 -1.47 -7.69
CA VAL A 543 -21.94 -0.81 -7.64
C VAL A 543 -22.99 -1.90 -7.89
N SER A 544 -23.90 -2.12 -6.94
CA SER A 544 -24.85 -3.24 -6.99
C SER A 544 -26.28 -2.80 -6.70
N ASN A 545 -27.23 -3.27 -7.51
CA ASN A 545 -28.66 -2.95 -7.43
C ASN A 545 -28.96 -1.44 -7.39
N CYS A 546 -28.23 -0.66 -8.18
CA CYS A 546 -28.33 0.80 -8.18
C CYS A 546 -29.09 1.32 -9.39
N VAL A 547 -29.77 2.47 -9.22
CA VAL A 547 -30.53 3.14 -10.28
C VAL A 547 -30.05 4.58 -10.43
N SER A 548 -29.85 5.04 -11.67
CA SER A 548 -29.58 6.46 -11.95
C SER A 548 -30.52 7.06 -12.99
N THR A 549 -31.16 8.16 -12.59
CA THR A 549 -31.88 9.10 -13.47
C THR A 549 -31.16 10.46 -13.52
N SER A 550 -29.87 10.50 -13.15
CA SER A 550 -29.06 11.72 -13.08
C SER A 550 -28.88 12.39 -14.45
N GLU A 551 -29.33 13.64 -14.57
CA GLU A 551 -29.15 14.50 -15.75
C GLU A 551 -27.82 15.28 -15.73
N GLY A 552 -26.85 14.85 -14.89
CA GLY A 552 -25.52 15.44 -14.80
C GLY A 552 -24.72 15.33 -16.11
N THR A 553 -24.09 16.42 -16.55
CA THR A 553 -23.47 16.49 -17.89
C THR A 553 -22.12 15.76 -18.03
N ALA A 554 -21.62 15.11 -16.98
CA ALA A 554 -20.41 14.29 -17.04
C ALA A 554 -20.66 12.78 -17.16
N GLY A 555 -21.83 12.26 -16.77
CA GLY A 555 -22.10 10.83 -16.89
C GLY A 555 -23.27 10.34 -16.05
N ALA A 556 -24.21 9.61 -16.65
CA ALA A 556 -25.37 9.03 -15.96
C ALA A 556 -24.97 8.22 -14.70
N LEU A 557 -23.85 7.49 -14.73
CA LEU A 557 -23.31 6.79 -13.56
C LEU A 557 -21.98 7.41 -13.09
N PHE A 558 -20.98 7.37 -13.97
CA PHE A 558 -19.63 7.87 -13.74
C PHE A 558 -19.15 8.65 -14.97
N ALA A 559 -18.16 9.51 -14.78
CA ALA A 559 -17.50 10.21 -15.88
C ALA A 559 -16.36 9.39 -16.51
N THR A 560 -15.79 8.44 -15.76
CA THR A 560 -14.61 7.64 -16.14
C THR A 560 -14.65 6.26 -15.49
N TYR A 561 -14.04 5.27 -16.14
CA TYR A 561 -13.82 3.93 -15.61
C TYR A 561 -12.32 3.65 -15.48
N SER A 562 -11.92 2.94 -14.44
CA SER A 562 -10.54 2.49 -14.17
C SER A 562 -10.53 0.97 -13.93
N ALA A 563 -11.32 0.52 -12.96
CA ALA A 563 -11.56 -0.89 -12.65
C ALA A 563 -12.88 -1.03 -11.87
N GLY A 564 -13.35 -2.26 -11.62
CA GLY A 564 -14.54 -2.53 -10.80
C GLY A 564 -15.69 -3.15 -11.59
N GLN A 565 -16.84 -3.31 -10.93
CA GLN A 565 -18.02 -3.96 -11.53
C GLN A 565 -19.31 -3.18 -11.24
N LEU A 566 -20.19 -3.17 -12.24
CA LEU A 566 -21.60 -2.82 -12.13
C LEU A 566 -22.40 -4.13 -12.11
N VAL A 567 -23.21 -4.33 -11.08
CA VAL A 567 -24.05 -5.52 -10.89
C VAL A 567 -25.50 -5.07 -10.73
N ASN A 568 -26.44 -5.62 -11.51
CA ASN A 568 -27.86 -5.23 -11.45
C ASN A 568 -28.07 -3.70 -11.45
N THR A 569 -27.25 -2.95 -12.19
CA THR A 569 -27.20 -1.48 -12.10
C THR A 569 -27.74 -0.87 -13.39
N TYR A 570 -28.72 0.00 -13.23
CA TYR A 570 -29.56 0.52 -14.31
C TYR A 570 -29.45 2.04 -14.39
N TRP A 571 -29.53 2.60 -15.59
CA TRP A 571 -29.57 4.05 -15.79
C TRP A 571 -30.52 4.43 -16.91
N GLY A 572 -31.11 5.63 -16.84
CA GLY A 572 -32.02 6.11 -17.87
C GLY A 572 -31.37 6.10 -19.25
N ALA A 573 -32.06 5.54 -20.24
CA ALA A 573 -31.69 5.65 -21.64
C ALA A 573 -31.66 7.12 -22.07
N PHE A 574 -30.93 7.41 -23.15
CA PHE A 574 -30.72 8.77 -23.70
C PHE A 574 -29.93 9.74 -22.79
N LEU A 575 -29.71 9.42 -21.51
CA LEU A 575 -28.76 10.15 -20.66
C LEU A 575 -27.33 10.02 -21.19
N THR A 576 -26.55 11.09 -21.06
CA THR A 576 -25.13 11.08 -21.43
C THR A 576 -24.37 10.18 -20.45
N ASN A 577 -23.94 8.99 -20.87
CA ASN A 577 -23.04 8.14 -20.09
C ASN A 577 -21.66 8.08 -20.78
N LYS A 578 -20.62 8.62 -20.12
CA LYS A 578 -19.23 8.70 -20.64
C LYS A 578 -18.31 7.61 -20.07
N MET A 579 -18.89 6.68 -19.30
CA MET A 579 -18.17 5.59 -18.66
C MET A 579 -17.82 4.51 -19.69
N ASP A 580 -16.62 4.57 -20.26
CA ASP A 580 -16.05 3.53 -21.14
C ASP A 580 -15.65 2.27 -20.34
N ALA A 581 -16.63 1.61 -19.72
CA ALA A 581 -16.45 0.34 -19.03
C ALA A 581 -16.46 -0.83 -20.04
N PRO A 582 -15.57 -1.82 -19.89
CA PRO A 582 -15.58 -3.02 -20.73
C PRO A 582 -16.82 -3.88 -20.41
N ALA A 583 -17.27 -4.68 -21.37
CA ALA A 583 -18.44 -5.55 -21.19
C ALA A 583 -18.29 -6.53 -19.99
N SER A 584 -17.06 -6.93 -19.64
CA SER A 584 -16.77 -7.76 -18.45
C SER A 584 -17.02 -7.06 -17.11
N ALA A 585 -17.14 -5.73 -17.09
CA ALA A 585 -17.51 -4.95 -15.91
C ALA A 585 -19.04 -4.83 -15.74
N LEU A 586 -19.85 -5.27 -16.71
CA LEU A 586 -21.30 -5.16 -16.71
C LEU A 586 -21.97 -6.52 -16.45
N VAL A 587 -22.41 -6.74 -15.21
CA VAL A 587 -23.16 -7.93 -14.81
C VAL A 587 -24.63 -7.53 -14.68
N ASN A 588 -25.47 -7.99 -15.61
CA ASN A 588 -26.91 -7.64 -15.67
C ASN A 588 -27.18 -6.11 -15.50
N SER A 589 -26.33 -5.28 -16.11
CA SER A 589 -26.33 -3.82 -15.93
C SER A 589 -26.42 -3.13 -17.28
N TYR A 590 -27.45 -2.31 -17.49
CA TYR A 590 -27.78 -1.72 -18.79
C TYR A 590 -28.62 -0.44 -18.69
N ALA A 591 -28.66 0.31 -19.79
CA ALA A 591 -29.56 1.44 -19.93
C ALA A 591 -31.02 0.96 -20.11
N VAL A 592 -31.97 1.58 -19.41
CA VAL A 592 -33.40 1.23 -19.44
C VAL A 592 -34.19 2.45 -19.90
N ASP A 593 -35.19 2.26 -20.76
CA ASP A 593 -36.04 3.37 -21.21
C ASP A 593 -36.73 4.04 -19.99
N PRO A 594 -36.82 5.37 -19.91
CA PRO A 594 -37.55 6.05 -18.83
C PRO A 594 -39.00 5.56 -18.65
N ALA A 595 -39.68 5.15 -19.73
CA ALA A 595 -41.02 4.58 -19.64
C ALA A 595 -41.02 3.18 -18.99
N ASP A 596 -40.02 2.35 -19.29
CA ASP A 596 -39.83 1.03 -18.67
C ASP A 596 -39.43 1.16 -17.19
N MET A 597 -38.56 2.13 -16.85
CA MET A 597 -38.18 2.44 -15.47
C MET A 597 -39.37 2.86 -14.60
N ALA A 598 -40.40 3.47 -15.20
CA ALA A 598 -41.62 3.91 -14.53
C ALA A 598 -42.65 2.79 -14.28
N THR A 599 -42.28 1.52 -14.49
CA THR A 599 -43.20 0.38 -14.33
C THR A 599 -43.05 -0.36 -13.00
N ASP A 600 -44.15 -0.92 -12.50
CA ASP A 600 -44.11 -1.85 -11.35
C ASP A 600 -43.22 -3.07 -11.65
N ALA A 601 -43.11 -3.50 -12.92
CA ALA A 601 -42.21 -4.59 -13.33
C ALA A 601 -40.72 -4.24 -13.15
N PHE A 602 -40.34 -2.97 -13.36
CA PHE A 602 -38.99 -2.50 -13.03
C PHE A 602 -38.77 -2.41 -11.53
N ALA A 603 -39.77 -1.99 -10.75
CA ALA A 603 -39.72 -2.05 -9.29
C ALA A 603 -39.55 -3.50 -8.78
N ASP A 604 -40.25 -4.48 -9.36
CA ASP A 604 -40.08 -5.90 -9.05
C ASP A 604 -38.65 -6.40 -9.36
N LEU A 605 -38.08 -5.99 -10.49
CA LEU A 605 -36.70 -6.34 -10.91
C LEU A 605 -35.65 -5.87 -9.89
N ILE A 606 -35.73 -4.63 -9.42
CA ILE A 606 -34.80 -4.08 -8.43
C ILE A 606 -35.10 -4.56 -7.00
N ASN A 607 -36.37 -4.87 -6.67
CA ASN A 607 -36.72 -5.52 -5.41
C ASN A 607 -36.21 -6.96 -5.33
N ALA A 608 -36.16 -7.70 -6.43
CA ALA A 608 -35.62 -9.07 -6.46
C ALA A 608 -34.13 -9.15 -6.08
N ASN A 609 -33.41 -8.01 -6.11
CA ASN A 609 -31.98 -7.91 -5.91
C ASN A 609 -31.58 -6.98 -4.74
N CYS A 610 -32.52 -6.54 -3.90
CA CYS A 610 -32.23 -5.61 -2.80
C CYS A 610 -31.43 -6.25 -1.65
N GLY A 611 -31.44 -7.57 -1.52
CA GLY A 611 -30.74 -8.32 -0.47
C GLY A 611 -31.44 -8.26 0.90
N ALA A 612 -30.98 -9.07 1.85
CA ALA A 612 -31.68 -9.26 3.13
C ALA A 612 -31.74 -8.01 4.03
N ASN A 613 -30.84 -7.04 3.82
CA ASN A 613 -30.82 -5.75 4.54
C ASN A 613 -31.17 -4.56 3.61
N GLY A 614 -31.73 -4.84 2.43
CA GLY A 614 -32.11 -3.82 1.46
C GLY A 614 -33.41 -3.12 1.80
N SER A 615 -33.45 -1.80 1.62
CA SER A 615 -34.70 -1.07 1.50
C SER A 615 -35.42 -1.45 0.20
N SER A 616 -36.72 -1.75 0.30
CA SER A 616 -37.57 -2.06 -0.84
C SER A 616 -37.82 -0.82 -1.70
N TRP A 617 -38.01 -1.04 -3.00
CA TRP A 617 -38.30 0.00 -3.99
C TRP A 617 -39.78 0.04 -4.35
N GLY A 618 -40.21 1.19 -4.89
CA GLY A 618 -41.46 1.38 -5.60
C GLY A 618 -41.32 2.52 -6.61
N ILE A 619 -42.37 2.76 -7.40
CA ILE A 619 -42.41 3.88 -8.36
C ILE A 619 -43.22 5.04 -7.78
N ASP A 620 -42.66 6.24 -7.84
CA ASP A 620 -43.35 7.48 -7.45
C ASP A 620 -44.38 7.93 -8.52
N LYS A 621 -45.13 8.99 -8.25
CA LYS A 621 -46.15 9.48 -9.21
C LYS A 621 -45.54 10.00 -10.51
N SER A 622 -44.28 10.40 -10.48
CA SER A 622 -43.49 10.97 -11.58
C SER A 622 -42.85 9.89 -12.47
N GLY A 623 -42.90 8.61 -12.05
CA GLY A 623 -42.24 7.50 -12.75
C GLY A 623 -40.82 7.23 -12.28
N THR A 624 -40.41 7.85 -11.16
CA THR A 624 -39.07 7.70 -10.59
C THR A 624 -39.02 6.53 -9.61
N PRO A 625 -38.04 5.62 -9.74
CA PRO A 625 -37.76 4.61 -8.72
C PRO A 625 -37.32 5.26 -7.39
N VAL A 626 -38.04 4.95 -6.30
CA VAL A 626 -37.81 5.47 -4.95
C VAL A 626 -37.90 4.34 -3.92
N PHE A 627 -37.41 4.56 -2.70
CA PHE A 627 -37.58 3.59 -1.62
C PHE A 627 -38.96 3.68 -0.96
N GLY A 628 -39.43 2.55 -0.44
CA GLY A 628 -40.72 2.43 0.25
C GLY A 628 -41.89 2.10 -0.69
N SER A 629 -43.11 2.29 -0.19
CA SER A 629 -44.32 2.05 -0.99
C SER A 629 -44.50 3.13 -2.05
N GLY A 630 -44.32 2.76 -3.32
CA GLY A 630 -44.66 3.60 -4.46
C GLY A 630 -46.12 4.04 -4.46
N ASN A 631 -46.43 5.12 -5.16
CA ASN A 631 -47.78 5.65 -5.30
C ASN A 631 -48.45 5.26 -6.63
N SER A 632 -47.82 4.34 -7.38
CA SER A 632 -48.04 4.00 -8.79
C SER A 632 -47.86 5.20 -9.73
N TYR A 633 -47.15 4.96 -10.83
CA TYR A 633 -46.96 5.98 -11.86
C TYR A 633 -48.30 6.50 -12.37
N GLN A 634 -48.41 7.82 -12.54
CA GLN A 634 -49.48 8.44 -13.30
C GLN A 634 -48.84 9.03 -14.54
N ALA A 635 -49.06 8.39 -15.69
CA ALA A 635 -48.65 8.95 -16.97
C ALA A 635 -49.21 10.39 -17.06
N PRO A 636 -48.39 11.38 -17.46
CA PRO A 636 -48.89 12.71 -17.78
C PRO A 636 -50.07 12.58 -18.74
N GLU A 637 -51.13 13.37 -18.53
CA GLU A 637 -52.16 13.49 -19.57
C GLU A 637 -51.47 13.92 -20.87
N ASP A 638 -51.72 13.22 -21.97
CA ASP A 638 -51.15 13.56 -23.25
C ASP A 638 -51.78 14.86 -23.76
N THR A 639 -51.16 15.98 -23.37
CA THR A 639 -51.55 17.33 -23.78
C THR A 639 -50.84 17.77 -25.06
N ALA A 640 -50.26 16.84 -25.83
CA ALA A 640 -49.78 17.16 -27.17
C ALA A 640 -50.97 17.69 -28.00
N PRO A 641 -50.92 18.91 -28.55
CA PRO A 641 -51.96 19.38 -29.43
C PRO A 641 -51.91 18.57 -30.74
N ASP A 642 -53.09 18.19 -31.25
CA ASP A 642 -53.24 17.45 -32.52
C ASP A 642 -52.31 18.01 -33.63
N ASP A 643 -51.65 17.11 -34.35
CA ASP A 643 -50.76 17.46 -35.47
C ASP A 643 -51.49 18.37 -36.48
N ALA A 644 -51.07 19.63 -36.58
CA ALA A 644 -51.67 20.61 -37.49
C ALA A 644 -51.57 20.22 -38.99
N TYR A 645 -50.68 19.29 -39.32
CA TYR A 645 -50.49 18.71 -40.65
C TYR A 645 -50.25 17.21 -40.53
N THR A 646 -50.86 16.40 -41.39
CA THR A 646 -50.67 14.96 -41.39
C THR A 646 -49.21 14.59 -41.64
N VAL A 647 -48.55 14.01 -40.64
CA VAL A 647 -47.20 13.46 -40.78
C VAL A 647 -47.28 12.11 -41.49
N SER A 648 -46.40 11.87 -42.44
CA SER A 648 -46.22 10.56 -43.08
C SER A 648 -44.75 10.14 -43.06
N PHE A 649 -44.50 8.87 -42.82
CA PHE A 649 -43.18 8.25 -42.86
C PHE A 649 -43.12 7.32 -44.06
N THR A 650 -42.02 7.37 -44.82
CA THR A 650 -41.75 6.44 -45.93
C THR A 650 -40.43 5.75 -45.68
N ALA A 651 -40.49 4.44 -45.46
CA ALA A 651 -39.33 3.58 -45.25
C ALA A 651 -38.47 3.43 -46.52
N ASN A 652 -37.23 2.97 -46.36
CA ASN A 652 -36.28 2.81 -47.47
C ASN A 652 -36.72 1.82 -48.55
N ASP A 653 -37.59 0.86 -48.21
CA ASP A 653 -38.20 -0.10 -49.14
C ASP A 653 -39.32 0.52 -50.00
N GLY A 654 -39.68 1.78 -49.73
CA GLY A 654 -40.78 2.51 -50.37
C GLY A 654 -42.13 2.39 -49.66
N THR A 655 -42.23 1.62 -48.56
CA THR A 655 -43.45 1.48 -47.78
C THR A 655 -43.77 2.79 -47.05
N SER A 656 -44.95 3.35 -47.27
CA SER A 656 -45.36 4.65 -46.72
C SER A 656 -46.56 4.52 -45.79
N GLN A 657 -46.46 5.06 -44.58
CA GLN A 657 -47.51 5.06 -43.56
C GLN A 657 -47.77 6.47 -43.01
N THR A 658 -49.02 6.75 -42.65
CA THR A 658 -49.38 7.94 -41.88
C THR A 658 -49.01 7.72 -40.42
N VAL A 659 -48.33 8.68 -39.79
CA VAL A 659 -48.06 8.66 -38.35
C VAL A 659 -49.37 9.04 -37.65
N ALA A 660 -49.81 8.25 -36.67
CA ALA A 660 -51.07 8.47 -35.96
C ALA A 660 -50.83 8.37 -34.46
N GLY A 661 -51.48 9.25 -33.67
CA GLY A 661 -51.26 9.33 -32.22
C GLY A 661 -49.79 9.59 -31.85
N HIS A 662 -49.09 10.40 -32.67
CA HIS A 662 -47.67 10.72 -32.56
C HIS A 662 -46.70 9.51 -32.50
N MET A 663 -47.18 8.29 -32.82
CA MET A 663 -46.43 7.04 -32.69
C MET A 663 -46.08 6.44 -34.06
N LEU A 664 -44.86 5.92 -34.16
CA LEU A 664 -44.34 5.25 -35.36
C LEU A 664 -43.61 3.96 -34.96
N GLU A 665 -44.20 2.81 -35.26
CA GLU A 665 -43.50 1.53 -35.17
C GLU A 665 -42.59 1.32 -36.40
N VAL A 666 -41.33 0.96 -36.15
CA VAL A 666 -40.28 0.70 -37.15
C VAL A 666 -39.37 -0.42 -36.66
N SER A 667 -38.93 -1.31 -37.56
CA SER A 667 -37.91 -2.31 -37.22
C SER A 667 -36.50 -1.72 -37.34
N PRO A 668 -35.61 -1.90 -36.35
CA PRO A 668 -34.21 -1.49 -36.46
C PRO A 668 -33.43 -2.23 -37.56
N ASP A 669 -33.92 -3.41 -37.99
CA ASP A 669 -33.30 -4.20 -39.07
C ASP A 669 -33.53 -3.59 -40.47
N ALA A 670 -34.41 -2.59 -40.61
CA ALA A 670 -34.79 -1.98 -41.89
C ALA A 670 -33.93 -0.76 -42.30
N VAL A 671 -32.81 -0.52 -41.59
CA VAL A 671 -31.91 0.61 -41.88
C VAL A 671 -31.12 0.45 -43.19
N ASP A 672 -30.84 1.58 -43.84
CA ASP A 672 -29.91 1.65 -44.97
C ASP A 672 -28.43 1.58 -44.51
N ALA A 673 -27.51 1.59 -45.48
CA ALA A 673 -26.06 1.61 -45.24
C ALA A 673 -25.56 2.85 -44.46
N TYR A 674 -26.40 3.87 -44.26
CA TYR A 674 -26.13 5.08 -43.49
C TYR A 674 -26.90 5.14 -42.16
N ARG A 675 -27.49 4.01 -41.71
CA ARG A 675 -28.30 3.87 -40.49
C ARG A 675 -29.57 4.72 -40.48
N LYS A 676 -30.15 5.02 -41.64
CA LYS A 676 -31.44 5.73 -41.77
C LYS A 676 -32.55 4.71 -42.02
N LEU A 677 -33.73 4.92 -41.46
CA LEU A 677 -34.90 4.04 -41.67
C LEU A 677 -35.80 4.48 -42.83
N GLY A 678 -35.77 5.77 -43.18
CA GLY A 678 -36.68 6.36 -44.16
C GLY A 678 -36.73 7.89 -44.06
N VAL A 679 -37.79 8.47 -44.61
CA VAL A 679 -38.01 9.92 -44.71
C VAL A 679 -39.39 10.30 -44.20
N PHE A 680 -39.46 11.32 -43.32
CA PHE A 680 -40.71 11.97 -42.94
C PHE A 680 -41.11 13.05 -43.95
N ALA A 681 -42.41 13.18 -44.19
CA ALA A 681 -43.00 14.22 -45.01
C ALA A 681 -44.32 14.71 -44.38
N LEU A 682 -44.45 16.02 -44.22
CA LEU A 682 -45.70 16.68 -43.82
C LEU A 682 -46.60 16.85 -45.05
N LYS A 683 -47.84 16.38 -44.98
CA LYS A 683 -48.85 16.57 -46.03
C LYS A 683 -49.73 17.79 -45.72
N GLY A 684 -50.03 18.57 -46.77
CA GLY A 684 -50.89 19.75 -46.67
C GLY A 684 -50.20 21.05 -46.27
N VAL A 685 -48.88 21.04 -46.00
CA VAL A 685 -48.12 22.27 -45.72
C VAL A 685 -48.07 23.16 -46.97
N PRO A 686 -48.44 24.46 -46.88
CA PRO A 686 -48.33 25.40 -47.99
C PRO A 686 -46.88 25.51 -48.51
N ALA A 687 -46.70 25.56 -49.83
CA ALA A 687 -45.37 25.67 -50.45
C ALA A 687 -44.62 26.99 -50.15
N THR A 688 -45.28 27.95 -49.50
CA THR A 688 -44.71 29.23 -49.04
C THR A 688 -44.28 29.21 -47.57
N SER A 689 -44.50 28.09 -46.85
CA SER A 689 -44.13 27.96 -45.43
C SER A 689 -42.61 27.84 -45.27
N THR A 690 -42.07 28.53 -44.27
CA THR A 690 -40.66 28.49 -43.88
C THR A 690 -40.53 27.94 -42.47
N ILE A 691 -39.56 27.07 -42.23
CA ILE A 691 -39.11 26.71 -40.88
C ILE A 691 -38.21 27.85 -40.39
N THR A 692 -38.50 28.39 -39.20
CA THR A 692 -37.73 29.43 -38.52
C THR A 692 -37.13 28.88 -37.23
#